data_AF-A0A6N9PW51-F1
#
_entry.id   AF-A0A6N9PW51-F1
#
_cell.length_a   1.000
_cell.length_b   1.000
_cell.length_c   1.000
_cell.angle_alpha   90.00
_cell.angle_beta   90.00
_cell.angle_gamma   90.00
#
_symmetry.space_group_name_H-M   'P 1'
#
loop_
_entity.id
_entity.type
_entity.pdbx_description
1 polymer ?
#
loop_
_entity_poly.entity_id
_entity_poly.type
_entity_poly.pdbx_seq_one_letter_code
_entity_poly.pdbx_strand_id
1 'polypeptide(L)'
;FLKKSLAAVLAVLMIAAMIPLSAAAASAPTVYVGGTKIDFSSGNSQSVTVSSSSVAIGWDWPADGSTQLYVVQKDSTEVRVADKAAAAGTTLDLAAHYNADADGVYTVPLLLKEKNENDVYVTVGEYTLLVKVDEADINKDTSIKEVAGLTGMVTYTIADDKIIVVLPFGKTYTDAGLNGALDEDNFKPTVDEATIDFTAATATANAIVKVTAKGGMAVKEYEVVVENQTGIATFSVPTQTADAEIDNSGKTIDVNVSVDTDLTKVVPTFTLGETVDRVTCEKGGGSTDVVNVISGETALNFTSGGTTKEARTFDVILKDGTSVVVTVDLTKAEGSEAVLKAIQVGTSARTEVSGDTVTVTMGAKEDFKDAVTVVAEVSTNAEVVILSQKGVAFTTAGNIATSATNAVDISGKTFVLRVTAEDGKAHKDYTINLVAAGESEKKLTDFTIKKGADSYSAVWSTDGMTGTITLPFKLKSDAALADFVIYATPSAGASVTMIDSAGSGTKAIENGKTKYSEVKAFVINQNQGLVTVIADDNSKSTYTIKLRFEDPRQESKLLGAEAVNTAEVPNITADWTFKAAVKEVTTSTDTKEQGVELTIPDSTAVTENAYFKTLTLSPGAKAYFVNAGDTAVEEVKALDPDIISQQTVKGITLDANFVGAFAGNKLTLADAKALYVVNEKETGTAEAISADATDALTDLVDAGDAHVYYVYAVKAPAEKGTKLLSLTSDSDKNVTVAKKGDTYTITVPNSYSDGSTAFGLNFSVSRLATLAADDPAKAGTLLTDWESDGGKKGEGTQFVMDSGELKDNSNSETVTDDGAGLLTVTAEDGTSTESYKLVVKVAEKEKGAAIKSLKVGNTAATISGKTINLTLPFGTELYPVKLDITADKMAAVEINGVPYNSTNNYNLNSDLTIKVTSEDQATVNVYTLKTKLGERFSDVPADAWFAPYVEQAFDAGIVKGRGDGVFGPYDTITREDFAVMTVRMLGVEVDENATVPFKDEASVS
;
A
#
# COMPACT_ATOMS: atom_id res chain seq x y z
N PHE A 1 -53.48 9.01 53.51
CA PHE A 1 -54.54 8.12 52.97
C PHE A 1 -53.83 6.93 52.35
N LEU A 2 -53.45 5.88 53.10
CA LEU A 2 -54.28 5.05 53.98
C LEU A 2 -55.39 4.35 53.19
N LYS A 3 -55.39 3.02 53.31
CA LYS A 3 -56.48 2.06 53.05
C LYS A 3 -56.62 1.56 51.61
N LYS A 4 -55.95 0.43 51.36
CA LYS A 4 -56.51 -0.86 50.94
C LYS A 4 -55.32 -1.82 50.85
N SER A 5 -54.84 -2.41 51.96
CA SER A 5 -55.47 -3.40 52.85
C SER A 5 -54.52 -4.61 52.79
N LEU A 6 -53.54 -4.72 53.68
CA LEU A 6 -53.67 -5.28 55.04
C LEU A 6 -54.63 -6.49 55.16
N ALA A 7 -55.75 -6.52 54.43
CA ALA A 7 -56.53 -7.73 54.17
C ALA A 7 -55.77 -8.75 53.30
N ALA A 8 -54.93 -8.32 52.33
CA ALA A 8 -54.11 -9.23 51.54
C ALA A 8 -53.01 -9.89 52.38
N VAL A 9 -52.37 -9.12 53.28
CA VAL A 9 -51.33 -9.62 54.18
C VAL A 9 -51.93 -10.48 55.31
N LEU A 10 -53.12 -10.15 55.80
CA LEU A 10 -53.83 -10.95 56.81
C LEU A 10 -54.45 -12.22 56.22
N ALA A 11 -54.87 -12.22 54.95
CA ALA A 11 -55.32 -13.42 54.24
C ALA A 11 -54.18 -14.42 54.02
N VAL A 12 -52.98 -13.95 53.66
CA VAL A 12 -51.80 -14.81 53.52
C VAL A 12 -51.31 -15.31 54.89
N LEU A 13 -51.39 -14.50 55.95
CA LEU A 13 -51.01 -14.92 57.31
C LEU A 13 -52.04 -15.84 58.00
N MET A 14 -53.32 -15.83 57.61
CA MET A 14 -54.31 -16.79 58.11
C MET A 14 -54.29 -18.14 57.37
N ILE A 15 -53.81 -18.20 56.12
CA ILE A 15 -53.58 -19.48 55.42
C ILE A 15 -52.34 -20.21 55.99
N ALA A 16 -51.41 -19.49 56.59
CA ALA A 16 -50.26 -20.08 57.31
C ALA A 16 -50.61 -20.72 58.67
N ALA A 17 -51.88 -20.68 59.12
CA ALA A 17 -52.28 -21.14 60.46
C ALA A 17 -53.33 -22.28 60.48
N MET A 18 -53.62 -22.93 59.35
CA MET A 18 -54.45 -24.14 59.29
C MET A 18 -53.69 -25.30 58.63
N ILE A 19 -52.95 -26.05 59.46
CA ILE A 19 -52.77 -27.53 59.48
C ILE A 19 -52.36 -28.25 58.16
N PRO A 20 -51.39 -29.21 58.14
CA PRO A 20 -50.52 -29.70 59.21
C PRO A 20 -49.01 -29.59 58.91
N LEU A 21 -48.24 -29.28 59.97
CA LEU A 21 -46.91 -29.86 60.15
C LEU A 21 -47.06 -31.37 60.39
N SER A 22 -47.00 -32.16 59.32
CA SER A 22 -46.53 -33.54 59.35
C SER A 22 -46.43 -34.07 57.92
N ALA A 23 -45.30 -33.82 57.28
CA ALA A 23 -44.72 -34.76 56.33
C ALA A 23 -43.22 -34.56 56.44
N ALA A 24 -42.52 -35.60 56.86
CA ALA A 24 -41.08 -35.66 56.68
C ALA A 24 -40.78 -35.28 55.22
N ALA A 25 -39.81 -34.41 54.99
CA ALA A 25 -39.42 -34.03 53.63
C ALA A 25 -39.00 -35.31 52.88
N ALA A 26 -39.93 -35.85 52.09
CA ALA A 26 -39.58 -36.84 51.08
C ALA A 26 -38.54 -36.17 50.17
N SER A 27 -37.42 -36.85 49.93
CA SER A 27 -36.37 -36.34 49.06
C SER A 27 -36.96 -36.01 47.69
N ALA A 28 -36.75 -34.78 47.22
CA ALA A 28 -37.27 -34.33 45.93
C ALA A 28 -36.87 -35.30 44.80
N PRO A 29 -37.79 -35.62 43.87
CA PRO A 29 -37.51 -36.60 42.83
C PRO A 29 -36.49 -36.04 41.84
N THR A 30 -35.60 -36.90 41.35
CA THR A 30 -34.79 -36.63 40.16
C THR A 30 -35.45 -37.34 38.97
N VAL A 31 -35.79 -36.57 37.93
CA VAL A 31 -36.55 -37.02 36.76
C VAL A 31 -35.69 -36.88 35.50
N TYR A 32 -35.91 -37.74 34.52
CA TYR A 32 -35.24 -37.74 33.22
C TYR A 32 -36.27 -37.57 32.12
N VAL A 33 -36.12 -36.55 31.28
CA VAL A 33 -37.04 -36.23 30.18
C VAL A 33 -36.24 -36.16 28.88
N GLY A 34 -36.52 -37.07 27.95
CA GLY A 34 -35.75 -37.16 26.69
C GLY A 34 -34.24 -37.41 26.89
N GLY A 35 -33.84 -37.97 28.04
CA GLY A 35 -32.44 -38.17 28.45
C GLY A 35 -31.83 -37.06 29.32
N THR A 36 -32.47 -35.89 29.41
CA THR A 36 -32.00 -34.76 30.23
C THR A 36 -32.38 -34.95 31.70
N LYS A 37 -31.41 -34.83 32.61
CA LYS A 37 -31.61 -34.92 34.07
C LYS A 37 -32.21 -33.62 34.63
N ILE A 38 -33.29 -33.73 35.40
CA ILE A 38 -33.99 -32.63 36.06
C ILE A 38 -34.05 -32.91 37.56
N ASP A 39 -33.54 -31.98 38.36
CA ASP A 39 -33.46 -32.10 39.81
C ASP A 39 -34.40 -31.09 40.49
N PHE A 40 -35.42 -31.62 41.18
CA PHE A 40 -36.42 -30.82 41.91
C PHE A 40 -35.97 -30.41 43.32
N SER A 41 -34.71 -30.67 43.72
CA SER A 41 -34.18 -30.22 45.01
C SER A 41 -34.14 -28.70 45.17
N SER A 42 -34.11 -27.95 44.07
CA SER A 42 -34.07 -26.48 44.04
C SER A 42 -35.45 -25.81 44.00
N GLY A 43 -36.53 -26.58 43.87
CA GLY A 43 -37.91 -26.05 43.86
C GLY A 43 -38.91 -26.99 43.22
N ASN A 44 -40.21 -26.74 43.45
CA ASN A 44 -41.29 -27.63 43.01
C ASN A 44 -41.66 -27.49 41.52
N SER A 45 -40.99 -26.62 40.76
CA SER A 45 -41.25 -26.42 39.32
C SER A 45 -39.94 -26.30 38.54
N GLN A 46 -39.81 -27.03 37.43
CA GLN A 46 -38.62 -27.05 36.57
C GLN A 46 -39.01 -27.09 35.09
N SER A 47 -38.13 -26.61 34.19
CA SER A 47 -38.39 -26.56 32.75
C SER A 47 -37.34 -27.33 31.93
N VAL A 48 -37.76 -27.86 30.78
CA VAL A 48 -36.90 -28.56 29.81
C VAL A 48 -37.37 -28.33 28.37
N THR A 49 -36.43 -28.27 27.43
CA THR A 49 -36.72 -28.22 25.98
C THR A 49 -36.45 -29.57 25.36
N VAL A 50 -37.34 -30.04 24.49
CA VAL A 50 -37.26 -31.35 23.83
C VAL A 50 -37.54 -31.21 22.32
N SER A 51 -37.01 -32.15 21.54
CA SER A 51 -37.10 -32.12 20.07
C SER A 51 -38.34 -32.82 19.49
N SER A 52 -39.24 -33.34 20.33
CA SER A 52 -40.49 -33.98 19.88
C SER A 52 -41.62 -33.85 20.89
N SER A 53 -42.85 -33.80 20.38
CA SER A 53 -44.10 -33.84 21.16
C SER A 53 -44.41 -35.20 21.79
N SER A 54 -43.68 -36.26 21.41
CA SER A 54 -43.68 -37.57 22.05
C SER A 54 -42.36 -37.79 22.78
N VAL A 55 -42.37 -37.76 24.11
CA VAL A 55 -41.15 -37.78 24.93
C VAL A 55 -41.18 -38.88 25.98
N ALA A 56 -40.06 -39.57 26.18
CA ALA A 56 -39.92 -40.54 27.27
C ALA A 56 -39.61 -39.83 28.60
N ILE A 57 -40.33 -40.21 29.66
CA ILE A 57 -40.07 -39.79 31.04
C ILE A 57 -39.69 -40.99 31.93
N GLY A 58 -38.68 -40.80 32.78
CA GLY A 58 -38.23 -41.75 33.79
C GLY A 58 -37.79 -41.05 35.08
N TRP A 59 -37.57 -41.77 36.17
CA TRP A 59 -37.09 -41.18 37.42
C TRP A 59 -36.14 -42.10 38.20
N ASP A 60 -35.36 -41.50 39.11
CA ASP A 60 -34.48 -42.22 40.03
C ASP A 60 -35.30 -42.90 41.14
N TRP A 61 -35.57 -44.20 40.95
CA TRP A 61 -36.38 -45.04 41.84
C TRP A 61 -35.61 -45.49 43.09
N PRO A 62 -36.15 -45.33 44.32
CA PRO A 62 -35.55 -45.91 45.52
C PRO A 62 -35.80 -47.43 45.61
N ALA A 63 -34.74 -48.21 45.79
CA ALA A 63 -34.73 -49.68 45.67
C ALA A 63 -35.70 -50.44 46.62
N ASP A 64 -36.22 -49.79 47.66
CA ASP A 64 -37.14 -50.38 48.63
C ASP A 64 -38.62 -50.35 48.20
N GLY A 65 -38.95 -49.63 47.10
CA GLY A 65 -40.31 -49.50 46.58
C GLY A 65 -41.28 -48.73 47.47
N SER A 66 -40.76 -48.01 48.46
CA SER A 66 -41.53 -47.20 49.41
C SER A 66 -42.28 -46.03 48.74
N THR A 67 -41.74 -45.50 47.64
CA THR A 67 -42.29 -44.36 46.89
C THR A 67 -42.51 -44.65 45.40
N GLN A 68 -43.45 -43.93 44.79
CA GLN A 68 -43.77 -43.99 43.37
C GLN A 68 -44.01 -42.60 42.81
N LEU A 69 -43.54 -42.35 41.58
CA LEU A 69 -43.81 -41.11 40.85
C LEU A 69 -44.89 -41.35 39.78
N TYR A 70 -45.85 -40.43 39.72
CA TYR A 70 -46.93 -40.41 38.73
C TYR A 70 -46.92 -39.09 37.97
N VAL A 71 -47.26 -39.12 36.68
CA VAL A 71 -47.69 -37.94 35.93
C VAL A 71 -49.21 -37.85 35.95
N VAL A 72 -49.76 -36.64 35.96
CA VAL A 72 -51.21 -36.42 35.92
C VAL A 72 -51.61 -35.82 34.57
N GLN A 73 -52.42 -36.55 33.81
CA GLN A 73 -52.94 -36.08 32.54
C GLN A 73 -54.09 -35.08 32.74
N LYS A 74 -54.42 -34.31 31.69
CA LYS A 74 -55.45 -33.26 31.74
C LYS A 74 -56.87 -33.76 32.07
N ASP A 75 -57.13 -35.06 31.92
CA ASP A 75 -58.38 -35.73 32.31
C ASP A 75 -58.37 -36.23 33.77
N SER A 76 -57.33 -35.88 34.54
CA SER A 76 -57.04 -36.33 35.91
C SER A 76 -56.63 -37.80 36.03
N THR A 77 -56.27 -38.47 34.93
CA THR A 77 -55.69 -39.81 34.96
C THR A 77 -54.25 -39.75 35.46
N GLU A 78 -53.92 -40.55 36.49
CA GLU A 78 -52.56 -40.69 36.99
C GLU A 78 -51.85 -41.87 36.31
N VAL A 79 -50.73 -41.61 35.64
CA VAL A 79 -49.91 -42.63 34.97
C VAL A 79 -48.58 -42.78 35.71
N ARG A 80 -48.26 -44.01 36.11
CA ARG A 80 -47.01 -44.29 36.82
C ARG A 80 -45.79 -44.10 35.90
N VAL A 81 -44.77 -43.40 36.40
CA VAL A 81 -43.49 -43.20 35.71
C VAL A 81 -42.57 -44.39 35.96
N ALA A 82 -42.01 -44.95 34.87
CA ALA A 82 -41.08 -46.08 34.90
C ALA A 82 -39.71 -45.71 35.51
N ASP A 83 -38.99 -46.71 36.00
CA ASP A 83 -37.65 -46.56 36.56
C ASP A 83 -36.57 -46.37 35.49
N LYS A 84 -35.47 -45.73 35.87
CA LYS A 84 -34.32 -45.39 34.99
C LYS A 84 -33.64 -46.60 34.31
N ALA A 85 -33.99 -47.84 34.65
CA ALA A 85 -33.28 -49.04 34.18
C ALA A 85 -33.80 -49.64 32.85
N ALA A 86 -34.81 -49.05 32.19
CA ALA A 86 -35.22 -49.48 30.86
C ALA A 86 -35.11 -48.33 29.85
N ALA A 87 -34.45 -48.58 28.72
CA ALA A 87 -34.39 -47.71 27.54
C ALA A 87 -35.76 -47.46 26.86
N ALA A 88 -36.86 -47.68 27.59
CA ALA A 88 -38.25 -47.45 27.20
C ALA A 88 -39.00 -46.89 28.43
N GLY A 89 -38.68 -45.64 28.80
CA GLY A 89 -39.42 -44.90 29.83
C GLY A 89 -40.91 -44.74 29.48
N THR A 90 -41.72 -44.23 30.41
CA THR A 90 -43.13 -43.95 30.12
C THR A 90 -43.20 -42.91 29.01
N THR A 91 -43.80 -43.23 27.85
CA THR A 91 -43.96 -42.25 26.77
C THR A 91 -45.08 -41.29 27.09
N LEU A 92 -44.77 -39.99 27.11
CA LEU A 92 -45.72 -38.91 27.20
C LEU A 92 -45.99 -38.38 25.79
N ASP A 93 -47.24 -38.51 25.34
CA ASP A 93 -47.75 -37.72 24.23
C ASP A 93 -48.27 -36.39 24.79
N LEU A 94 -47.43 -35.35 24.66
CA LEU A 94 -47.64 -34.05 25.28
C LEU A 94 -48.89 -33.36 24.71
N ALA A 95 -49.05 -33.39 23.38
CA ALA A 95 -50.17 -32.78 22.69
C ALA A 95 -51.50 -33.46 23.02
N ALA A 96 -51.51 -34.79 23.12
CA ALA A 96 -52.73 -35.54 23.41
C ALA A 96 -53.21 -35.37 24.85
N HIS A 97 -52.30 -35.33 25.83
CA HIS A 97 -52.66 -35.50 27.25
C HIS A 97 -52.38 -34.31 28.17
N TYR A 98 -51.73 -33.25 27.69
CA TYR A 98 -51.36 -32.08 28.51
C TYR A 98 -51.75 -30.77 27.81
N ASN A 99 -51.86 -29.69 28.57
CA ASN A 99 -52.20 -28.37 28.05
C ASN A 99 -50.91 -27.57 27.81
N ALA A 100 -50.77 -27.01 26.61
CA ALA A 100 -49.76 -26.01 26.30
C ALA A 100 -50.28 -24.60 26.58
N ASP A 101 -49.39 -23.70 27.00
CA ASP A 101 -49.67 -22.26 27.07
C ASP A 101 -49.54 -21.58 25.68
N ALA A 102 -49.67 -20.26 25.66
CA ALA A 102 -49.58 -19.46 24.42
C ALA A 102 -48.19 -19.52 23.75
N ASP A 103 -47.15 -19.90 24.49
CA ASP A 103 -45.76 -19.97 24.04
C ASP A 103 -45.34 -21.41 23.66
N GLY A 104 -46.30 -22.35 23.63
CA GLY A 104 -46.06 -23.74 23.24
C GLY A 104 -45.41 -24.60 24.33
N VAL A 105 -45.47 -24.17 25.60
CA VAL A 105 -44.91 -24.91 26.75
C VAL A 105 -45.97 -25.77 27.40
N TYR A 106 -45.76 -27.09 27.42
CA TYR A 106 -46.65 -28.06 28.05
C TYR A 106 -46.41 -28.13 29.56
N THR A 107 -47.48 -28.05 30.35
CA THR A 107 -47.41 -28.24 31.81
C THR A 107 -47.74 -29.68 32.17
N VAL A 108 -46.77 -30.39 32.75
CA VAL A 108 -46.86 -31.80 33.17
C VAL A 108 -46.79 -31.88 34.70
N PRO A 109 -47.91 -32.08 35.41
CA PRO A 109 -47.92 -32.27 36.85
C PRO A 109 -47.37 -33.64 37.24
N LEU A 110 -46.62 -33.68 38.34
CA LEU A 110 -45.98 -34.85 38.91
C LEU A 110 -46.41 -35.05 40.36
N LEU A 111 -46.82 -36.27 40.72
CA LEU A 111 -47.19 -36.65 42.08
C LEU A 111 -46.20 -37.69 42.60
N LEU A 112 -45.51 -37.36 43.69
CA LEU A 112 -44.73 -38.30 44.46
C LEU A 112 -45.63 -38.90 45.55
N LYS A 113 -45.78 -40.23 45.53
CA LYS A 113 -46.62 -40.97 46.49
C LYS A 113 -45.77 -41.92 47.33
N GLU A 114 -46.08 -42.05 48.61
CA GLU A 114 -45.43 -42.97 49.56
C GLU A 114 -46.46 -43.89 50.20
N LYS A 115 -46.08 -45.13 50.54
CA LYS A 115 -46.96 -46.06 51.25
C LYS A 115 -47.23 -45.58 52.68
N ASN A 116 -48.50 -45.47 53.05
CA ASN A 116 -48.89 -45.27 54.44
C ASN A 116 -48.88 -46.58 55.25
N GLU A 117 -49.22 -46.50 56.55
CA GLU A 117 -49.26 -47.65 57.47
C GLU A 117 -50.19 -48.79 57.02
N ASN A 118 -51.11 -48.53 56.07
CA ASN A 118 -52.03 -49.51 55.50
C ASN A 118 -51.57 -50.02 54.12
N ASP A 119 -50.31 -49.79 53.74
CA ASP A 119 -49.71 -50.21 52.47
C ASP A 119 -50.34 -49.56 51.22
N VAL A 120 -51.03 -48.42 51.39
CA VAL A 120 -51.66 -47.63 50.33
C VAL A 120 -50.80 -46.42 50.00
N TYR A 121 -50.51 -46.19 48.71
CA TYR A 121 -49.78 -45.01 48.24
C TYR A 121 -50.62 -43.74 48.40
N VAL A 122 -50.14 -42.81 49.21
CA VAL A 122 -50.72 -41.47 49.41
C VAL A 122 -49.75 -40.41 48.89
N THR A 123 -50.27 -39.32 48.32
CA THR A 123 -49.44 -38.22 47.82
C THR A 123 -48.69 -37.55 48.96
N VAL A 124 -47.37 -37.49 48.83
CA VAL A 124 -46.45 -36.84 49.78
C VAL A 124 -45.71 -35.65 49.18
N GLY A 125 -45.75 -35.46 47.86
CA GLY A 125 -45.20 -34.29 47.18
C GLY A 125 -45.82 -34.04 45.81
N GLU A 126 -45.94 -32.77 45.42
CA GLU A 126 -46.44 -32.33 44.12
C GLU A 126 -45.39 -31.45 43.44
N TYR A 127 -45.13 -31.72 42.16
CA TYR A 127 -44.13 -31.03 41.34
C TYR A 127 -44.68 -30.70 39.96
N THR A 128 -44.11 -29.71 39.29
CA THR A 128 -44.53 -29.24 37.96
C THR A 128 -43.35 -29.27 36.99
N LEU A 129 -43.51 -29.98 35.87
CA LEU A 129 -42.54 -30.00 34.78
C LEU A 129 -43.08 -29.19 33.59
N LEU A 130 -42.32 -28.21 33.13
CA LEU A 130 -42.63 -27.38 31.95
C LEU A 130 -41.82 -27.88 30.75
N VAL A 131 -42.46 -28.31 29.67
CA VAL A 131 -41.81 -28.93 28.50
C VAL A 131 -42.05 -28.11 27.23
N LYS A 132 -41.01 -27.56 26.61
CA LYS A 132 -41.09 -26.84 25.32
C LYS A 132 -40.66 -27.76 24.16
N VAL A 133 -41.47 -27.84 23.10
CA VAL A 133 -41.17 -28.66 21.89
C VAL A 133 -40.69 -27.75 20.75
N ASP A 134 -39.56 -28.08 20.12
CA ASP A 134 -38.98 -27.30 19.01
C ASP A 134 -38.81 -28.16 17.73
N GLU A 135 -39.89 -28.33 16.95
CA GLU A 135 -39.96 -29.19 15.74
C GLU A 135 -39.82 -28.41 14.41
N ALA A 136 -39.62 -27.08 14.43
CA ALA A 136 -39.78 -26.22 13.25
C ALA A 136 -38.55 -26.05 12.35
N ASP A 137 -37.33 -26.35 12.83
CA ASP A 137 -36.08 -25.92 12.17
C ASP A 137 -35.43 -26.96 11.25
N ILE A 138 -35.50 -28.26 11.54
CA ILE A 138 -34.80 -29.30 10.75
C ILE A 138 -35.37 -29.45 9.32
N ASN A 139 -36.69 -29.27 9.13
CA ASN A 139 -37.33 -29.42 7.81
C ASN A 139 -37.18 -28.19 6.89
N LYS A 140 -36.50 -27.13 7.36
CA LYS A 140 -36.24 -25.90 6.61
C LYS A 140 -34.76 -25.60 6.42
N ASP A 141 -33.88 -26.36 7.06
CA ASP A 141 -32.44 -26.11 6.97
C ASP A 141 -31.91 -26.53 5.59
N THR A 142 -31.48 -25.52 4.84
CA THR A 142 -30.88 -25.63 3.51
C THR A 142 -29.43 -25.13 3.51
N SER A 143 -28.77 -25.12 4.68
CA SER A 143 -27.40 -24.63 4.82
C SER A 143 -26.35 -25.68 4.47
N ILE A 144 -25.18 -25.20 4.03
CA ILE A 144 -23.99 -26.03 3.78
C ILE A 144 -23.07 -25.91 5.00
N LYS A 145 -22.62 -27.05 5.49
CA LYS A 145 -21.72 -27.19 6.63
C LYS A 145 -20.26 -26.99 6.24
N GLU A 146 -19.83 -27.58 5.13
CA GLU A 146 -18.44 -27.53 4.68
C GLU A 146 -18.29 -27.80 3.17
N VAL A 147 -17.19 -27.29 2.62
CA VAL A 147 -16.66 -27.66 1.29
C VAL A 147 -15.45 -28.56 1.48
N ALA A 148 -15.44 -29.74 0.87
CA ALA A 148 -14.42 -30.77 1.08
C ALA A 148 -13.94 -31.41 -0.23
N GLY A 149 -12.74 -32.00 -0.20
CA GLY A 149 -12.20 -32.79 -1.31
C GLY A 149 -11.47 -32.02 -2.42
N LEU A 150 -11.25 -30.71 -2.26
CA LEU A 150 -10.54 -29.88 -3.24
C LEU A 150 -9.07 -29.68 -2.84
N THR A 151 -8.16 -30.39 -3.50
CA THR A 151 -6.71 -30.35 -3.18
C THR A 151 -5.99 -29.08 -3.64
N GLY A 152 -6.55 -28.35 -4.61
CA GLY A 152 -5.97 -27.12 -5.17
C GLY A 152 -6.41 -25.83 -4.46
N MET A 153 -7.23 -25.94 -3.42
CA MET A 153 -7.82 -24.83 -2.70
C MET A 153 -7.00 -24.50 -1.45
N VAL A 154 -6.82 -23.21 -1.18
CA VAL A 154 -6.20 -22.71 0.07
C VAL A 154 -7.24 -22.70 1.19
N THR A 155 -8.43 -22.18 0.91
CA THR A 155 -9.51 -22.02 1.87
C THR A 155 -10.84 -21.75 1.16
N TYR A 156 -11.94 -21.76 1.90
CA TYR A 156 -13.26 -21.39 1.40
C TYR A 156 -14.06 -20.65 2.46
N THR A 157 -15.00 -19.84 1.98
CA THR A 157 -15.98 -19.10 2.78
C THR A 157 -17.38 -19.46 2.30
N ILE A 158 -18.33 -19.60 3.22
CA ILE A 158 -19.77 -19.73 2.91
C ILE A 158 -20.46 -18.51 3.50
N ALA A 159 -20.98 -17.63 2.65
CA ALA A 159 -21.62 -16.38 3.06
C ALA A 159 -22.98 -16.26 2.37
N ASP A 160 -24.06 -16.11 3.14
CA ASP A 160 -25.44 -15.99 2.65
C ASP A 160 -25.80 -16.92 1.48
N ASP A 161 -25.69 -16.45 0.24
CA ASP A 161 -25.99 -17.13 -1.03
C ASP A 161 -24.75 -17.40 -1.91
N LYS A 162 -23.55 -17.31 -1.35
CA LYS A 162 -22.27 -17.54 -2.03
C LYS A 162 -21.38 -18.54 -1.31
N ILE A 163 -20.59 -19.26 -2.10
CA ILE A 163 -19.47 -20.09 -1.63
C ILE A 163 -18.22 -19.60 -2.36
N ILE A 164 -17.31 -18.97 -1.64
CA ILE A 164 -16.07 -18.43 -2.19
C ILE A 164 -14.97 -19.47 -1.97
N VAL A 165 -14.33 -19.94 -3.04
CA VAL A 165 -13.20 -20.87 -3.02
C VAL A 165 -11.94 -20.09 -3.35
N VAL A 166 -10.98 -20.05 -2.44
CA VAL A 166 -9.74 -19.27 -2.59
C VAL A 166 -8.59 -20.16 -3.06
N LEU A 167 -7.94 -19.78 -4.16
CA LEU A 167 -6.77 -20.45 -4.73
C LEU A 167 -5.46 -19.78 -4.30
N PRO A 168 -4.31 -20.47 -4.44
CA PRO A 168 -3.01 -19.84 -4.21
C PRO A 168 -2.77 -18.66 -5.17
N PHE A 169 -2.03 -17.64 -4.71
CA PHE A 169 -1.76 -16.45 -5.51
C PHE A 169 -1.17 -16.81 -6.88
N GLY A 170 -1.73 -16.20 -7.93
CA GLY A 170 -1.28 -16.40 -9.30
C GLY A 170 -1.62 -17.76 -9.92
N LYS A 171 -2.43 -18.61 -9.28
CA LYS A 171 -2.96 -19.83 -9.91
C LYS A 171 -4.29 -19.52 -10.59
N THR A 172 -4.49 -20.08 -11.77
CA THR A 172 -5.82 -20.10 -12.39
C THR A 172 -6.60 -21.33 -11.90
N TYR A 173 -7.91 -21.33 -12.11
CA TYR A 173 -8.77 -22.49 -11.85
C TYR A 173 -8.22 -23.79 -12.49
N THR A 174 -7.63 -23.69 -13.68
CA THR A 174 -6.99 -24.80 -14.39
C THR A 174 -5.65 -25.19 -13.77
N ASP A 175 -4.79 -24.22 -13.46
CA ASP A 175 -3.45 -24.47 -12.92
C ASP A 175 -3.45 -25.01 -11.49
N ALA A 176 -4.52 -24.73 -10.73
CA ALA A 176 -4.76 -25.30 -9.40
C ALA A 176 -5.25 -26.76 -9.47
N GLY A 177 -5.48 -27.32 -10.66
CA GLY A 177 -5.97 -28.69 -10.82
C GLY A 177 -7.44 -28.87 -10.49
N LEU A 178 -8.22 -27.78 -10.47
CA LEU A 178 -9.65 -27.77 -10.11
C LEU A 178 -10.58 -27.86 -11.33
N ASN A 179 -10.02 -27.91 -12.55
CA ASN A 179 -10.80 -28.02 -13.77
C ASN A 179 -11.56 -29.36 -13.84
N GLY A 180 -12.89 -29.29 -13.69
CA GLY A 180 -13.77 -30.46 -13.60
C GLY A 180 -13.76 -31.17 -12.26
N ALA A 181 -13.16 -30.58 -11.21
CA ALA A 181 -13.07 -31.17 -9.87
C ALA A 181 -14.18 -30.71 -8.91
N LEU A 182 -14.99 -29.71 -9.28
CA LEU A 182 -16.18 -29.30 -8.53
C LEU A 182 -17.39 -30.12 -8.96
N ASP A 183 -18.01 -30.81 -8.00
CA ASP A 183 -19.24 -31.56 -8.14
C ASP A 183 -20.09 -31.51 -6.84
N GLU A 184 -21.22 -32.21 -6.84
CA GLU A 184 -22.13 -32.28 -5.68
C GLU A 184 -21.48 -32.90 -4.44
N ASP A 185 -20.49 -33.78 -4.59
CA ASP A 185 -19.83 -34.44 -3.47
C ASP A 185 -18.92 -33.48 -2.70
N ASN A 186 -18.48 -32.38 -3.31
CA ASN A 186 -17.67 -31.39 -2.62
C ASN A 186 -18.44 -30.57 -1.57
N PHE A 187 -19.77 -30.54 -1.61
CA PHE A 187 -20.59 -29.68 -0.75
C PHE A 187 -21.40 -30.51 0.25
N LYS A 188 -21.13 -30.36 1.55
CA LYS A 188 -21.80 -31.14 2.59
C LYS A 188 -22.91 -30.33 3.26
N PRO A 189 -24.20 -30.71 3.16
CA PRO A 189 -25.27 -30.00 3.85
C PRO A 189 -25.17 -30.17 5.37
N THR A 190 -25.76 -29.24 6.12
CA THR A 190 -25.81 -29.29 7.60
C THR A 190 -26.69 -30.43 8.11
N VAL A 191 -27.72 -30.79 7.35
CA VAL A 191 -28.62 -31.90 7.63
C VAL A 191 -28.38 -33.02 6.59
N ASP A 192 -28.05 -34.22 7.06
CA ASP A 192 -27.68 -35.36 6.20
C ASP A 192 -28.82 -35.79 5.25
N GLU A 193 -30.08 -35.49 5.58
CA GLU A 193 -31.24 -35.80 4.74
C GLU A 193 -31.61 -34.72 3.71
N ALA A 194 -30.87 -33.61 3.65
CA ALA A 194 -31.00 -32.62 2.57
C ALA A 194 -30.29 -33.12 1.30
N THR A 195 -30.82 -32.76 0.12
CA THR A 195 -30.24 -33.15 -1.17
C THR A 195 -29.50 -31.97 -1.80
N ILE A 196 -28.35 -32.24 -2.41
CA ILE A 196 -27.54 -31.28 -3.17
C ILE A 196 -27.75 -31.55 -4.66
N ASP A 197 -28.07 -30.51 -5.43
CA ASP A 197 -27.99 -30.51 -6.88
C ASP A 197 -26.90 -29.51 -7.31
N PHE A 198 -25.88 -29.98 -8.03
CA PHE A 198 -24.81 -29.13 -8.54
C PHE A 198 -25.00 -28.79 -10.02
N THR A 199 -24.92 -27.49 -10.35
CA THR A 199 -24.89 -27.00 -11.73
C THR A 199 -23.51 -26.41 -12.02
N ALA A 200 -22.78 -27.02 -12.95
CA ALA A 200 -21.45 -26.56 -13.33
C ALA A 200 -21.48 -25.16 -13.97
N ALA A 201 -20.38 -24.42 -13.83
CA ALA A 201 -20.22 -23.11 -14.45
C ALA A 201 -20.30 -23.21 -15.98
N THR A 202 -20.87 -22.19 -16.60
CA THR A 202 -20.91 -22.00 -18.06
C THR A 202 -20.14 -20.73 -18.43
N ALA A 203 -19.94 -20.47 -19.72
CA ALA A 203 -19.22 -19.28 -20.18
C ALA A 203 -19.87 -17.94 -19.74
N THR A 204 -21.13 -17.96 -19.29
CA THR A 204 -21.90 -16.76 -18.93
C THR A 204 -22.49 -16.79 -17.52
N ALA A 205 -22.26 -17.85 -16.74
CA ALA A 205 -22.80 -17.99 -15.39
C ALA A 205 -21.89 -18.85 -14.52
N ASN A 206 -21.69 -18.41 -13.27
CA ASN A 206 -20.94 -19.15 -12.25
C ASN A 206 -21.63 -20.48 -11.89
N ALA A 207 -20.90 -21.39 -11.24
CA ALA A 207 -21.47 -22.66 -10.79
C ALA A 207 -22.48 -22.41 -9.67
N ILE A 208 -23.55 -23.21 -9.61
CA ILE A 208 -24.62 -23.09 -8.61
C ILE A 208 -24.74 -24.39 -7.83
N VAL A 209 -24.76 -24.29 -6.50
CA VAL A 209 -25.09 -25.39 -5.59
C VAL A 209 -26.48 -25.17 -5.04
N LYS A 210 -27.40 -26.10 -5.31
CA LYS A 210 -28.78 -26.01 -4.83
C LYS A 210 -29.00 -27.03 -3.73
N VAL A 211 -29.40 -26.55 -2.55
CA VAL A 211 -29.68 -27.38 -1.38
C VAL A 211 -31.19 -27.44 -1.19
N THR A 212 -31.74 -28.65 -1.15
CA THR A 212 -33.17 -28.90 -0.91
C THR A 212 -33.33 -29.64 0.42
N ALA A 213 -34.07 -29.04 1.36
CA ALA A 213 -34.31 -29.62 2.68
C ALA A 213 -35.17 -30.90 2.60
N LYS A 214 -35.11 -31.72 3.67
CA LYS A 214 -35.84 -32.99 3.78
C LYS A 214 -37.33 -32.83 3.44
N GLY A 215 -37.82 -33.61 2.47
CA GLY A 215 -39.21 -33.56 2.01
C GLY A 215 -39.55 -32.40 1.06
N GLY A 216 -38.56 -31.61 0.61
CA GLY A 216 -38.72 -30.58 -0.42
C GLY A 216 -39.39 -29.29 0.04
N MET A 217 -39.44 -29.03 1.35
CA MET A 217 -40.18 -27.89 1.91
C MET A 217 -39.46 -26.53 1.79
N ALA A 218 -38.14 -26.53 1.63
CA ALA A 218 -37.32 -25.34 1.44
C ALA A 218 -36.17 -25.63 0.47
N VAL A 219 -35.78 -24.62 -0.30
CA VAL A 219 -34.72 -24.69 -1.32
C VAL A 219 -33.89 -23.43 -1.23
N LYS A 220 -32.56 -23.56 -1.25
CA LYS A 220 -31.62 -22.44 -1.32
C LYS A 220 -30.56 -22.71 -2.37
N GLU A 221 -30.21 -21.68 -3.13
CA GLU A 221 -29.17 -21.73 -4.16
C GLU A 221 -27.97 -20.91 -3.69
N TYR A 222 -26.77 -21.44 -3.93
CA TYR A 222 -25.50 -20.81 -3.64
C TYR A 222 -24.71 -20.62 -4.93
N GLU A 223 -24.22 -19.42 -5.18
CA GLU A 223 -23.28 -19.13 -6.24
C GLU A 223 -21.85 -19.45 -5.79
N VAL A 224 -21.17 -20.31 -6.55
CA VAL A 224 -19.76 -20.65 -6.27
C VAL A 224 -18.86 -19.65 -7.00
N VAL A 225 -18.14 -18.86 -6.22
CA VAL A 225 -17.18 -17.86 -6.70
C VAL A 225 -15.78 -18.39 -6.43
N VAL A 226 -14.85 -18.15 -7.35
CA VAL A 226 -13.44 -18.52 -7.18
C VAL A 226 -12.59 -17.26 -7.15
N GLU A 227 -11.75 -17.13 -6.12
CA GLU A 227 -10.86 -15.98 -5.89
C GLU A 227 -9.42 -16.45 -5.67
N ASN A 228 -8.43 -15.57 -5.82
CA ASN A 228 -7.03 -15.87 -5.51
C ASN A 228 -6.59 -15.21 -4.20
N GLN A 229 -5.63 -15.82 -3.50
CA GLN A 229 -4.91 -15.15 -2.43
C GLN A 229 -4.29 -13.84 -2.95
N THR A 230 -4.37 -12.79 -2.14
CA THR A 230 -3.83 -11.48 -2.49
C THR A 230 -2.30 -11.52 -2.60
N GLY A 231 -1.76 -11.10 -3.75
CA GLY A 231 -0.33 -10.88 -3.94
C GLY A 231 0.06 -9.43 -3.68
N ILE A 232 -0.20 -8.55 -4.62
CA ILE A 232 -0.17 -7.09 -4.38
C ILE A 232 -1.57 -6.68 -3.95
N ALA A 233 -1.70 -6.13 -2.74
CA ALA A 233 -3.00 -5.81 -2.14
C ALA A 233 -3.49 -4.41 -2.52
N THR A 234 -2.58 -3.44 -2.56
CA THR A 234 -2.82 -2.12 -3.12
C THR A 234 -1.66 -1.74 -4.02
N PHE A 235 -1.93 -0.94 -5.03
CA PHE A 235 -0.90 -0.37 -5.87
C PHE A 235 -1.30 1.07 -6.21
N SER A 236 -0.38 1.99 -6.10
CA SER A 236 -0.58 3.39 -6.41
C SER A 236 0.68 3.97 -6.99
N VAL A 237 0.53 5.03 -7.78
CA VAL A 237 1.65 5.75 -8.38
C VAL A 237 1.42 7.25 -8.24
N PRO A 238 2.49 8.07 -8.31
CA PRO A 238 2.36 9.52 -8.26
C PRO A 238 1.43 9.99 -9.39
N THR A 239 0.63 11.02 -9.10
CA THR A 239 -0.30 11.64 -10.05
C THR A 239 -1.39 10.72 -10.61
N GLN A 240 -1.74 9.64 -9.89
CA GLN A 240 -2.89 8.80 -10.23
C GLN A 240 -4.20 9.59 -10.24
N THR A 241 -5.09 9.30 -11.19
CA THR A 241 -6.40 9.97 -11.34
C THR A 241 -7.57 9.12 -10.86
N ALA A 242 -7.33 7.84 -10.59
CA ALA A 242 -8.27 6.89 -9.99
C ALA A 242 -7.50 5.87 -9.15
N ASP A 243 -8.22 5.10 -8.34
CA ASP A 243 -7.64 3.95 -7.64
C ASP A 243 -7.22 2.88 -8.66
N ALA A 244 -6.15 2.15 -8.37
CA ALA A 244 -5.70 1.07 -9.23
C ALA A 244 -6.70 -0.10 -9.22
N GLU A 245 -6.96 -0.67 -10.39
CA GLU A 245 -7.80 -1.85 -10.55
C GLU A 245 -6.90 -3.09 -10.61
N ILE A 246 -7.11 -4.03 -9.69
CA ILE A 246 -6.36 -5.29 -9.63
C ILE A 246 -7.31 -6.40 -10.07
N ASP A 247 -6.90 -7.21 -11.05
CA ASP A 247 -7.72 -8.30 -11.54
C ASP A 247 -7.89 -9.41 -10.48
N ASN A 248 -8.93 -10.25 -10.63
CA ASN A 248 -9.23 -11.30 -9.65
C ASN A 248 -8.10 -12.34 -9.49
N SER A 249 -7.21 -12.47 -10.50
CA SER A 249 -6.05 -13.34 -10.39
C SER A 249 -4.86 -12.70 -9.65
N GLY A 250 -4.89 -11.37 -9.51
CA GLY A 250 -3.84 -10.51 -8.97
C GLY A 250 -2.60 -10.41 -9.87
N LYS A 251 -2.71 -10.80 -11.13
CA LYS A 251 -1.62 -10.78 -12.13
C LYS A 251 -1.65 -9.56 -13.02
N THR A 252 -2.73 -8.78 -13.02
CA THR A 252 -2.82 -7.56 -13.81
C THR A 252 -3.31 -6.42 -12.93
N ILE A 253 -2.60 -5.30 -12.99
CA ILE A 253 -2.91 -4.08 -12.26
C ILE A 253 -3.01 -2.95 -13.26
N ASP A 254 -4.21 -2.41 -13.47
CA ASP A 254 -4.43 -1.23 -14.31
C ASP A 254 -4.44 0.04 -13.43
N VAL A 255 -3.64 1.03 -13.80
CA VAL A 255 -3.52 2.30 -13.07
C VAL A 255 -3.66 3.48 -14.02
N ASN A 256 -4.59 4.40 -13.70
CA ASN A 256 -4.78 5.63 -14.46
C ASN A 256 -3.97 6.78 -13.85
N VAL A 257 -3.17 7.47 -14.66
CA VAL A 257 -2.21 8.52 -14.21
C VAL A 257 -2.36 9.81 -15.02
N SER A 258 -2.09 10.99 -14.48
CA SER A 258 -2.20 12.26 -15.23
C SER A 258 -1.45 12.25 -16.59
N VAL A 259 -1.92 13.02 -17.58
CA VAL A 259 -1.23 13.19 -18.87
C VAL A 259 0.23 13.68 -18.70
N ASP A 260 0.47 14.50 -17.68
CA ASP A 260 1.78 15.08 -17.35
C ASP A 260 2.68 14.12 -16.57
N THR A 261 2.21 12.90 -16.24
CA THR A 261 3.00 11.90 -15.51
C THR A 261 4.24 11.51 -16.32
N ASP A 262 5.41 11.64 -15.70
CA ASP A 262 6.66 11.16 -16.27
C ASP A 262 6.76 9.64 -16.10
N LEU A 263 6.43 8.89 -17.16
CA LEU A 263 6.49 7.42 -17.18
C LEU A 263 7.93 6.88 -17.20
N THR A 264 8.94 7.73 -17.41
CA THR A 264 10.34 7.30 -17.33
C THR A 264 10.82 7.14 -15.88
N LYS A 265 10.09 7.73 -14.93
CA LYS A 265 10.43 7.75 -13.50
C LYS A 265 9.18 7.71 -12.62
N VAL A 266 8.62 6.52 -12.43
CA VAL A 266 7.46 6.27 -11.58
C VAL A 266 7.90 5.58 -10.29
N VAL A 267 7.56 6.15 -9.13
CA VAL A 267 7.83 5.54 -7.81
C VAL A 267 6.53 4.95 -7.27
N PRO A 268 6.22 3.66 -7.52
CA PRO A 268 4.98 3.07 -7.05
C PRO A 268 5.00 2.87 -5.52
N THR A 269 3.84 3.05 -4.90
CA THR A 269 3.59 2.63 -3.51
C THR A 269 2.63 1.45 -3.54
N PHE A 270 2.91 0.40 -2.80
CA PHE A 270 2.06 -0.78 -2.78
C PHE A 270 2.14 -1.47 -1.42
N THR A 271 1.07 -2.20 -1.09
CA THR A 271 1.07 -3.11 0.05
C THR A 271 1.06 -4.54 -0.46
N LEU A 272 1.76 -5.41 0.27
CA LEU A 272 1.91 -6.81 -0.10
C LEU A 272 0.98 -7.67 0.75
N GLY A 273 0.38 -8.66 0.10
CA GLY A 273 -0.35 -9.73 0.77
C GLY A 273 0.60 -10.58 1.61
N GLU A 274 0.07 -11.19 2.66
CA GLU A 274 0.90 -11.80 3.72
C GLU A 274 1.79 -12.97 3.27
N THR A 275 1.51 -13.57 2.11
CA THR A 275 2.29 -14.67 1.54
C THR A 275 3.48 -14.19 0.70
N VAL A 276 3.55 -12.90 0.39
CA VAL A 276 4.62 -12.29 -0.41
C VAL A 276 5.82 -11.94 0.49
N ASP A 277 7.03 -12.26 0.01
CA ASP A 277 8.31 -11.87 0.64
C ASP A 277 8.78 -10.52 0.09
N ARG A 278 8.93 -10.42 -1.24
CA ARG A 278 9.42 -9.21 -1.93
C ARG A 278 8.93 -9.14 -3.37
N VAL A 279 9.06 -7.96 -3.96
CA VAL A 279 8.78 -7.71 -5.38
C VAL A 279 10.07 -7.29 -6.08
N THR A 280 10.33 -7.87 -7.24
CA THR A 280 11.46 -7.54 -8.11
C THR A 280 10.96 -7.17 -9.51
N CYS A 281 11.76 -6.44 -10.28
CA CYS A 281 11.51 -6.26 -11.71
C CYS A 281 12.83 -6.03 -12.46
N GLU A 282 12.82 -6.21 -13.77
CA GLU A 282 13.93 -5.76 -14.61
C GLU A 282 14.05 -4.24 -14.61
N LYS A 283 15.27 -3.72 -14.66
CA LYS A 283 15.57 -2.27 -14.60
C LYS A 283 14.90 -1.48 -15.76
N GLY A 284 14.59 -2.13 -16.88
CA GLY A 284 14.00 -1.55 -18.08
C GLY A 284 15.03 -0.98 -19.06
N GLY A 285 14.60 -0.53 -20.24
CA GLY A 285 15.48 0.05 -21.26
C GLY A 285 16.43 -0.95 -21.97
N GLY A 286 16.09 -2.25 -21.95
CA GLY A 286 16.90 -3.32 -22.57
C GLY A 286 17.95 -3.97 -21.65
N SER A 287 17.99 -3.64 -20.35
CA SER A 287 18.83 -4.32 -19.34
C SER A 287 18.14 -5.57 -18.77
N THR A 288 18.92 -6.63 -18.53
CA THR A 288 18.48 -7.88 -17.86
C THR A 288 18.69 -7.84 -16.34
N ASP A 289 19.12 -6.71 -15.78
CA ASP A 289 19.42 -6.60 -14.35
C ASP A 289 18.12 -6.51 -13.55
N VAL A 290 17.96 -7.44 -12.61
CA VAL A 290 16.80 -7.52 -11.71
C VAL A 290 17.06 -6.65 -10.47
N VAL A 291 16.13 -5.76 -10.16
CA VAL A 291 16.18 -4.90 -8.97
C VAL A 291 15.06 -5.25 -8.00
N ASN A 292 15.32 -5.15 -6.69
CA ASN A 292 14.27 -5.17 -5.67
C ASN A 292 13.47 -3.87 -5.77
N VAL A 293 12.15 -3.98 -5.83
CA VAL A 293 11.23 -2.84 -5.84
C VAL A 293 10.77 -2.58 -4.41
N ILE A 294 11.27 -1.52 -3.82
CA ILE A 294 10.88 -1.03 -2.50
C ILE A 294 9.75 -0.01 -2.69
N SER A 295 8.58 -0.31 -2.12
CA SER A 295 7.38 0.55 -2.17
C SER A 295 7.69 1.96 -1.67
N GLY A 296 7.35 2.97 -2.47
CA GLY A 296 7.54 4.39 -2.16
C GLY A 296 8.98 4.92 -2.34
N GLU A 297 9.95 4.05 -2.67
CA GLU A 297 11.36 4.43 -2.78
C GLU A 297 11.95 4.16 -4.17
N THR A 298 11.61 3.02 -4.78
CA THR A 298 12.25 2.59 -6.05
C THR A 298 11.59 3.24 -7.26
N ALA A 299 12.35 4.05 -8.01
CA ALA A 299 11.89 4.64 -9.26
C ALA A 299 12.04 3.68 -10.45
N LEU A 300 10.98 3.54 -11.25
CA LEU A 300 10.87 2.59 -12.35
C LEU A 300 10.52 3.28 -13.67
N ASN A 301 11.04 2.77 -14.78
CA ASN A 301 10.74 3.27 -16.11
C ASN A 301 9.70 2.37 -16.81
N PHE A 302 8.49 2.88 -17.02
CA PHE A 302 7.41 2.15 -17.68
C PHE A 302 7.42 2.28 -19.22
N THR A 303 8.27 3.12 -19.83
CA THR A 303 8.24 3.36 -21.28
C THR A 303 8.72 2.17 -22.12
N SER A 304 7.89 1.72 -23.05
CA SER A 304 8.20 0.68 -24.04
C SER A 304 8.16 1.18 -25.50
N GLY A 305 7.73 2.42 -25.73
CA GLY A 305 7.86 3.08 -27.03
C GLY A 305 6.55 3.65 -27.58
N GLY A 306 6.03 4.70 -26.94
CA GLY A 306 5.19 5.71 -27.60
C GLY A 306 3.68 5.45 -27.62
N THR A 307 3.14 4.61 -26.74
CA THR A 307 1.70 4.36 -26.62
C THR A 307 1.07 5.04 -25.40
N THR A 308 -0.25 5.21 -25.40
CA THR A 308 -1.05 5.78 -24.30
C THR A 308 -1.20 4.83 -23.09
N LYS A 309 -0.90 3.55 -23.31
CA LYS A 309 -0.86 2.48 -22.30
C LYS A 309 0.55 1.86 -22.34
N GLU A 310 1.18 1.76 -21.18
CA GLU A 310 2.55 1.29 -21.01
C GLU A 310 2.60 0.23 -19.89
N ALA A 311 3.11 -0.95 -20.20
CA ALA A 311 3.05 -2.14 -19.35
C ALA A 311 4.43 -2.49 -18.79
N ARG A 312 4.50 -2.91 -17.53
CA ARG A 312 5.73 -3.42 -16.90
C ARG A 312 5.44 -4.67 -16.08
N THR A 313 6.32 -5.66 -16.17
CA THR A 313 6.21 -6.91 -15.39
C THR A 313 7.04 -6.84 -14.11
N PHE A 314 6.47 -7.40 -13.05
CA PHE A 314 7.04 -7.54 -11.73
C PHE A 314 7.05 -9.03 -11.37
N ASP A 315 8.17 -9.50 -10.85
CA ASP A 315 8.29 -10.80 -10.23
C ASP A 315 7.94 -10.67 -8.75
N VAL A 316 6.79 -11.21 -8.35
CA VAL A 316 6.36 -11.26 -6.95
C VAL A 316 6.85 -12.57 -6.35
N ILE A 317 7.84 -12.47 -5.46
CA ILE A 317 8.46 -13.61 -4.78
C ILE A 317 7.67 -13.91 -3.51
N LEU A 318 7.15 -15.12 -3.39
CA LEU A 318 6.47 -15.63 -2.21
C LEU A 318 7.46 -16.09 -1.13
N LYS A 319 7.00 -16.15 0.12
CA LYS A 319 7.81 -16.62 1.27
C LYS A 319 8.28 -18.07 1.15
N ASP A 320 7.65 -18.86 0.30
CA ASP A 320 8.06 -20.23 -0.03
C ASP A 320 9.11 -20.30 -1.16
N GLY A 321 9.51 -19.15 -1.72
CA GLY A 321 10.49 -19.02 -2.80
C GLY A 321 9.91 -19.04 -4.22
N THR A 322 8.60 -19.23 -4.38
CA THR A 322 7.94 -19.24 -5.71
C THR A 322 7.86 -17.83 -6.29
N SER A 323 8.13 -17.66 -7.60
CA SER A 323 7.92 -16.40 -8.32
C SER A 323 6.60 -16.41 -9.12
N VAL A 324 5.82 -15.35 -9.00
CA VAL A 324 4.62 -15.09 -9.81
C VAL A 324 4.79 -13.77 -10.55
N VAL A 325 4.65 -13.80 -11.87
CA VAL A 325 4.72 -12.59 -12.71
C VAL A 325 3.40 -11.82 -12.65
N VAL A 326 3.49 -10.53 -12.33
CA VAL A 326 2.40 -9.55 -12.31
C VAL A 326 2.70 -8.44 -13.31
N THR A 327 1.74 -8.10 -14.15
CA THR A 327 1.84 -6.99 -15.10
C THR A 327 1.13 -5.76 -14.53
N VAL A 328 1.82 -4.63 -14.49
CA VAL A 328 1.25 -3.32 -14.17
C VAL A 328 1.15 -2.50 -15.43
N ASP A 329 -0.06 -2.08 -15.72
CA ASP A 329 -0.46 -1.32 -16.88
C ASP A 329 -0.73 0.13 -16.47
N LEU A 330 0.15 1.06 -16.84
CA LEU A 330 -0.07 2.49 -16.64
C LEU A 330 -0.75 3.08 -17.87
N THR A 331 -1.94 3.65 -17.66
CA THR A 331 -2.69 4.37 -18.69
C THR A 331 -2.70 5.85 -18.35
N LYS A 332 -2.18 6.69 -19.25
CA LYS A 332 -2.30 8.14 -19.06
C LYS A 332 -3.77 8.54 -19.21
N ALA A 333 -4.33 9.09 -18.15
CA ALA A 333 -5.58 9.81 -18.09
C ALA A 333 -5.51 10.95 -19.09
N GLU A 334 -6.20 10.74 -20.19
CA GLU A 334 -6.45 11.81 -21.12
C GLU A 334 -7.58 12.69 -20.50
N GLY A 335 -7.24 13.95 -20.21
CA GLY A 335 -8.15 15.11 -20.06
C GLY A 335 -9.18 15.15 -18.91
N SER A 336 -8.79 15.09 -17.63
CA SER A 336 -9.71 15.29 -16.48
C SER A 336 -10.06 16.77 -16.15
N GLU A 337 -9.43 17.73 -16.80
CA GLU A 337 -9.75 19.16 -16.64
C GLU A 337 -10.71 19.63 -17.74
N ALA A 338 -11.70 20.46 -17.39
CA ALA A 338 -12.65 21.07 -18.32
C ALA A 338 -12.51 22.60 -18.32
N VAL A 339 -11.40 23.12 -18.86
CA VAL A 339 -11.07 24.56 -18.80
C VAL A 339 -10.95 25.15 -20.19
N LEU A 340 -11.58 26.32 -20.41
CA LEU A 340 -11.31 27.23 -21.53
C LEU A 340 -10.23 28.24 -21.12
N LYS A 341 -9.09 28.23 -21.79
CA LYS A 341 -7.95 29.13 -21.54
C LYS A 341 -8.01 30.38 -22.42
N ALA A 342 -8.41 30.22 -23.68
CA ALA A 342 -8.59 31.32 -24.62
C ALA A 342 -9.58 30.97 -25.72
N ILE A 343 -10.14 32.00 -26.36
CA ILE A 343 -11.07 31.84 -27.47
C ILE A 343 -10.82 32.87 -28.56
N GLN A 344 -11.02 32.46 -29.81
CA GLN A 344 -11.09 33.29 -31.00
C GLN A 344 -12.40 32.99 -31.73
N VAL A 345 -13.14 34.04 -32.11
CA VAL A 345 -14.42 33.94 -32.79
C VAL A 345 -14.28 34.61 -34.16
N GLY A 346 -14.35 33.83 -35.23
CA GLY A 346 -14.08 34.32 -36.59
C GLY A 346 -12.68 34.92 -36.73
N THR A 347 -12.62 36.11 -37.29
CA THR A 347 -11.38 36.89 -37.47
C THR A 347 -11.04 37.77 -36.26
N SER A 348 -11.70 37.57 -35.11
CA SER A 348 -11.42 38.35 -33.90
C SER A 348 -9.99 38.14 -33.39
N ALA A 349 -9.53 39.07 -32.57
CA ALA A 349 -8.32 38.84 -31.79
C ALA A 349 -8.56 37.71 -30.77
N ARG A 350 -7.51 36.93 -30.48
CA ARG A 350 -7.52 35.92 -29.41
C ARG A 350 -7.82 36.63 -28.07
N THR A 351 -8.79 36.12 -27.34
CA THR A 351 -9.20 36.64 -26.04
C THR A 351 -8.86 35.62 -24.97
N GLU A 352 -8.07 36.01 -23.96
CA GLU A 352 -7.79 35.17 -22.80
C GLU A 352 -8.97 35.13 -21.85
N VAL A 353 -9.17 33.98 -21.21
CA VAL A 353 -10.31 33.72 -20.33
C VAL A 353 -9.86 33.77 -18.88
N SER A 354 -10.44 34.70 -18.12
CA SER A 354 -10.17 34.88 -16.69
C SER A 354 -11.40 34.61 -15.80
N GLY A 355 -12.52 34.18 -16.39
CA GLY A 355 -13.77 33.87 -15.69
C GLY A 355 -14.81 33.22 -16.60
N ASP A 356 -16.02 33.02 -16.08
CA ASP A 356 -17.07 32.25 -16.75
C ASP A 356 -17.86 33.07 -17.79
N THR A 357 -17.66 34.39 -17.82
CA THR A 357 -18.19 35.30 -18.86
C THR A 357 -17.03 35.97 -19.58
N VAL A 358 -16.98 35.80 -20.89
CA VAL A 358 -15.90 36.27 -21.76
C VAL A 358 -16.47 37.25 -22.77
N THR A 359 -15.94 38.46 -22.85
CA THR A 359 -16.31 39.42 -23.88
C THR A 359 -15.25 39.40 -24.98
N VAL A 360 -15.66 39.00 -26.19
CA VAL A 360 -14.82 39.00 -27.38
C VAL A 360 -15.16 40.22 -28.23
N THR A 361 -14.16 41.06 -28.47
CA THR A 361 -14.29 42.21 -29.36
C THR A 361 -14.00 41.78 -30.80
N MET A 362 -15.00 41.93 -31.67
CA MET A 362 -14.98 41.64 -33.10
C MET A 362 -14.52 42.86 -33.91
N GLY A 363 -14.36 42.72 -35.23
CA GLY A 363 -14.04 43.84 -36.12
C GLY A 363 -15.09 44.96 -36.06
N ALA A 364 -14.69 46.18 -36.40
CA ALA A 364 -15.59 47.33 -36.43
C ALA A 364 -16.64 47.23 -37.55
N LYS A 365 -16.34 46.45 -38.59
CA LYS A 365 -17.24 46.13 -39.70
C LYS A 365 -17.95 44.78 -39.57
N GLU A 366 -17.87 44.12 -38.41
CA GLU A 366 -18.54 42.85 -38.18
C GLU A 366 -20.06 43.01 -38.33
N ASP A 367 -20.67 42.26 -39.25
CA ASP A 367 -22.10 42.37 -39.51
C ASP A 367 -22.95 41.39 -38.69
N PHE A 368 -22.30 40.46 -37.97
CA PHE A 368 -22.87 39.40 -37.14
C PHE A 368 -23.90 38.50 -37.84
N LYS A 369 -24.09 38.61 -39.15
CA LYS A 369 -25.09 37.82 -39.88
C LYS A 369 -24.50 36.51 -40.39
N ASP A 370 -23.21 36.54 -40.69
CA ASP A 370 -22.49 35.41 -41.21
C ASP A 370 -22.10 34.44 -40.09
N ALA A 371 -22.17 33.15 -40.40
CA ALA A 371 -21.62 32.13 -39.52
C ALA A 371 -20.08 32.14 -39.60
N VAL A 372 -19.42 31.92 -38.46
CA VAL A 372 -17.96 32.04 -38.33
C VAL A 372 -17.33 30.75 -37.83
N THR A 373 -16.01 30.64 -37.97
CA THR A 373 -15.21 29.58 -37.33
C THR A 373 -14.81 30.01 -35.92
N VAL A 374 -14.96 29.12 -34.93
CA VAL A 374 -14.50 29.37 -33.55
C VAL A 374 -13.32 28.46 -33.26
N VAL A 375 -12.26 29.04 -32.68
CA VAL A 375 -11.09 28.32 -32.18
C VAL A 375 -11.01 28.54 -30.67
N ALA A 376 -11.00 27.45 -29.91
CA ALA A 376 -10.92 27.46 -28.46
C ALA A 376 -9.64 26.74 -28.02
N GLU A 377 -8.87 27.37 -27.14
CA GLU A 377 -7.78 26.73 -26.42
C GLU A 377 -8.34 26.19 -25.11
N VAL A 378 -8.39 24.87 -25.01
CA VAL A 378 -9.04 24.13 -23.94
C VAL A 378 -8.06 23.21 -23.22
N SER A 379 -8.50 22.56 -22.15
CA SER A 379 -7.79 21.40 -21.60
C SER A 379 -7.55 20.36 -22.70
N THR A 380 -6.42 19.65 -22.62
CA THR A 380 -6.00 18.69 -23.67
C THR A 380 -7.12 17.70 -23.99
N ASN A 381 -7.40 17.56 -25.29
CA ASN A 381 -8.40 16.68 -25.90
C ASN A 381 -9.86 16.85 -25.37
N ALA A 382 -10.15 17.95 -24.67
CA ALA A 382 -11.50 18.23 -24.20
C ALA A 382 -12.49 18.36 -25.38
N GLU A 383 -13.72 17.88 -25.16
CA GLU A 383 -14.83 18.07 -26.08
C GLU A 383 -15.39 19.49 -25.93
N VAL A 384 -15.73 20.13 -27.05
CA VAL A 384 -16.30 21.48 -27.07
C VAL A 384 -17.62 21.48 -27.82
N VAL A 385 -18.67 22.01 -27.19
CA VAL A 385 -19.99 22.17 -27.80
C VAL A 385 -20.59 23.55 -27.52
N ILE A 386 -21.39 24.07 -28.46
CA ILE A 386 -22.17 25.29 -28.26
C ILE A 386 -23.61 24.89 -27.94
N LEU A 387 -24.04 25.12 -26.69
CA LEU A 387 -25.30 24.58 -26.16
C LEU A 387 -26.54 25.08 -26.91
N SER A 388 -26.50 26.30 -27.43
CA SER A 388 -27.61 26.90 -28.18
C SER A 388 -27.69 26.45 -29.64
N GLN A 389 -26.68 25.75 -30.18
CA GLN A 389 -26.55 25.45 -31.60
C GLN A 389 -26.30 23.95 -31.84
N LYS A 390 -27.39 23.17 -31.92
CA LYS A 390 -27.30 21.73 -32.17
C LYS A 390 -26.76 21.47 -33.58
N GLY A 391 -25.66 20.71 -33.68
CA GLY A 391 -25.06 20.28 -34.95
C GLY A 391 -23.75 20.97 -35.35
N VAL A 392 -23.28 21.94 -34.57
CA VAL A 392 -21.92 22.50 -34.73
C VAL A 392 -20.90 21.50 -34.19
N ALA A 393 -20.13 20.89 -35.08
CA ALA A 393 -19.05 19.99 -34.71
C ALA A 393 -17.75 20.77 -34.45
N PHE A 394 -17.02 20.37 -33.41
CA PHE A 394 -15.64 20.78 -33.16
C PHE A 394 -14.70 19.60 -33.41
N THR A 395 -13.54 19.89 -34.00
CA THR A 395 -12.42 18.97 -34.09
C THR A 395 -11.36 19.43 -33.10
N THR A 396 -11.02 18.59 -32.12
CA THR A 396 -9.97 18.87 -31.14
C THR A 396 -8.68 18.19 -31.55
N ALA A 397 -7.56 18.92 -31.50
CA ALA A 397 -6.21 18.39 -31.69
C ALA A 397 -5.33 18.91 -30.55
N GLY A 398 -4.96 18.04 -29.61
CA GLY A 398 -4.29 18.44 -28.38
C GLY A 398 -5.16 19.41 -27.58
N ASN A 399 -4.63 20.58 -27.23
CA ASN A 399 -5.34 21.61 -26.48
C ASN A 399 -6.14 22.60 -27.34
N ILE A 400 -6.25 22.38 -28.67
CA ILE A 400 -6.95 23.30 -29.57
C ILE A 400 -8.19 22.64 -30.17
N ALA A 401 -9.37 23.16 -29.86
CA ALA A 401 -10.65 22.79 -30.45
C ALA A 401 -11.05 23.80 -31.53
N THR A 402 -11.34 23.33 -32.74
CA THR A 402 -11.73 24.19 -33.88
C THR A 402 -13.10 23.76 -34.41
N SER A 403 -14.05 24.68 -34.51
CA SER A 403 -15.35 24.38 -35.12
C SER A 403 -15.18 24.07 -36.60
N ALA A 404 -16.17 23.40 -37.20
CA ALA A 404 -16.29 23.35 -38.65
C ALA A 404 -16.27 24.78 -39.24
N THR A 405 -15.70 24.91 -40.45
CA THR A 405 -15.50 26.20 -41.11
C THR A 405 -16.84 26.94 -41.27
N ASN A 406 -16.91 28.18 -40.77
CA ASN A 406 -18.09 29.04 -40.87
C ASN A 406 -19.39 28.36 -40.39
N ALA A 407 -19.32 27.63 -39.29
CA ALA A 407 -20.45 26.85 -38.77
C ALA A 407 -21.16 27.48 -37.56
N VAL A 408 -20.55 28.44 -36.88
CA VAL A 408 -21.09 29.03 -35.64
C VAL A 408 -21.89 30.29 -35.96
N ASP A 409 -23.20 30.27 -35.67
CA ASP A 409 -24.08 31.44 -35.79
C ASP A 409 -23.78 32.46 -34.68
N ILE A 410 -23.46 33.69 -35.05
CA ILE A 410 -23.15 34.77 -34.11
C ILE A 410 -24.17 35.92 -34.13
N SER A 411 -25.31 35.75 -34.80
CA SER A 411 -26.36 36.77 -34.95
C SER A 411 -26.98 37.21 -33.62
N GLY A 412 -27.01 36.30 -32.64
CA GLY A 412 -27.43 36.60 -31.28
C GLY A 412 -26.44 37.45 -30.48
N LYS A 413 -25.22 37.68 -30.99
CA LYS A 413 -24.09 38.35 -30.30
C LYS A 413 -23.68 37.71 -28.98
N THR A 414 -24.20 36.53 -28.66
CA THR A 414 -23.86 35.78 -27.47
C THR A 414 -24.11 34.30 -27.71
N PHE A 415 -23.30 33.44 -27.12
CA PHE A 415 -23.51 31.99 -27.09
C PHE A 415 -22.84 31.37 -25.86
N VAL A 416 -23.30 30.19 -25.46
CA VAL A 416 -22.72 29.43 -24.33
C VAL A 416 -21.90 28.27 -24.89
N LEU A 417 -20.61 28.26 -24.58
CA LEU A 417 -19.66 27.23 -24.94
C LEU A 417 -19.41 26.33 -23.73
N ARG A 418 -19.68 25.04 -23.87
CA ARG A 418 -19.35 24.02 -22.88
C ARG A 418 -18.05 23.35 -23.27
N VAL A 419 -17.13 23.29 -22.32
CA VAL A 419 -15.95 22.42 -22.38
C VAL A 419 -16.25 21.22 -21.51
N THR A 420 -16.15 20.03 -22.07
CA THR A 420 -16.24 18.76 -21.34
C THR A 420 -14.84 18.15 -21.33
N ALA A 421 -14.39 17.75 -20.15
CA ALA A 421 -13.20 16.93 -19.98
C ALA A 421 -13.26 15.71 -20.90
N GLU A 422 -12.12 15.24 -21.37
CA GLU A 422 -12.02 14.09 -22.27
C GLU A 422 -12.55 12.81 -21.65
N ASP A 423 -12.44 12.67 -20.32
CA ASP A 423 -13.04 11.59 -19.56
C ASP A 423 -14.59 11.63 -19.53
N GLY A 424 -15.18 12.72 -20.05
CA GLY A 424 -16.62 12.95 -20.10
C GLY A 424 -17.27 13.27 -18.74
N LYS A 425 -16.50 13.32 -17.64
CA LYS A 425 -17.03 13.43 -16.27
C LYS A 425 -17.17 14.88 -15.83
N ALA A 426 -16.16 15.71 -16.07
CA ALA A 426 -16.19 17.13 -15.72
C ALA A 426 -16.64 17.99 -16.92
N HIS A 427 -17.43 19.04 -16.67
CA HIS A 427 -17.74 20.03 -17.69
C HIS A 427 -17.87 21.44 -17.08
N LYS A 428 -17.61 22.46 -17.89
CA LYS A 428 -17.76 23.86 -17.52
C LYS A 428 -18.32 24.69 -18.66
N ASP A 429 -19.26 25.57 -18.33
CA ASP A 429 -19.96 26.44 -19.28
C ASP A 429 -19.41 27.86 -19.23
N TYR A 430 -19.14 28.42 -20.40
CA TYR A 430 -18.62 29.78 -20.59
C TYR A 430 -19.60 30.59 -21.44
N THR A 431 -20.01 31.75 -20.93
CA THR A 431 -20.85 32.70 -21.66
C THR A 431 -19.97 33.62 -22.50
N ILE A 432 -20.05 33.51 -23.82
CA ILE A 432 -19.27 34.31 -24.77
C ILE A 432 -20.14 35.46 -25.28
N ASN A 433 -19.77 36.69 -24.97
CA ASN A 433 -20.43 37.90 -25.43
C ASN A 433 -19.61 38.56 -26.54
N LEU A 434 -20.25 38.92 -27.63
CA LEU A 434 -19.60 39.53 -28.80
C LEU A 434 -19.95 41.01 -28.89
N VAL A 435 -18.93 41.84 -29.03
CA VAL A 435 -19.08 43.30 -29.20
C VAL A 435 -18.30 43.76 -30.43
N ALA A 436 -18.85 44.70 -31.21
CA ALA A 436 -18.09 45.29 -32.31
C ALA A 436 -17.06 46.28 -31.76
N ALA A 437 -15.87 46.32 -32.34
CA ALA A 437 -14.91 47.37 -32.07
C ALA A 437 -15.46 48.75 -32.48
N GLY A 438 -15.02 49.80 -31.80
CA GLY A 438 -15.43 51.17 -32.13
C GLY A 438 -14.86 51.68 -33.46
N GLU A 439 -13.68 51.18 -33.87
CA GLU A 439 -13.01 51.54 -35.12
C GLU A 439 -12.11 50.41 -35.64
N SER A 440 -11.84 50.43 -36.95
CA SER A 440 -10.91 49.51 -37.62
C SER A 440 -9.48 49.85 -37.21
N GLU A 441 -8.83 48.94 -36.49
CA GLU A 441 -7.43 49.09 -36.09
C GLU A 441 -6.54 48.01 -36.70
N LYS A 442 -5.27 48.36 -36.90
CA LYS A 442 -4.20 47.50 -37.43
C LYS A 442 -3.02 47.42 -36.47
N LYS A 443 -3.33 47.28 -35.18
CA LYS A 443 -2.34 47.24 -34.10
C LYS A 443 -1.90 45.80 -33.82
N LEU A 444 -0.64 45.63 -33.43
CA LEU A 444 -0.14 44.40 -32.81
C LEU A 444 0.13 44.73 -31.34
N THR A 445 -0.57 44.08 -30.42
CA THR A 445 -0.48 44.40 -28.98
C THR A 445 0.43 43.44 -28.23
N ASP A 446 0.57 42.21 -28.70
CA ASP A 446 1.52 41.24 -28.15
C ASP A 446 2.11 40.32 -29.22
N PHE A 447 3.32 39.86 -28.97
CA PHE A 447 3.99 38.84 -29.77
C PHE A 447 4.86 37.98 -28.84
N THR A 448 4.53 36.70 -28.72
CA THR A 448 5.12 35.75 -27.77
C THR A 448 5.51 34.45 -28.47
N ILE A 449 6.61 33.84 -28.05
CA ILE A 449 7.00 32.48 -28.47
C ILE A 449 7.04 31.55 -27.24
N LYS A 450 6.54 30.31 -27.38
CA LYS A 450 6.44 29.35 -26.26
C LYS A 450 6.90 27.93 -26.63
N LYS A 451 7.52 27.21 -25.69
CA LYS A 451 7.82 25.77 -25.76
C LYS A 451 7.74 25.16 -24.36
N GLY A 452 6.74 24.30 -24.10
CA GLY A 452 6.50 23.78 -22.75
C GLY A 452 6.24 24.91 -21.75
N ALA A 453 7.01 24.95 -20.66
CA ALA A 453 6.96 26.03 -19.66
C ALA A 453 7.71 27.32 -20.10
N ASP A 454 8.58 27.25 -21.10
CA ASP A 454 9.35 28.41 -21.58
C ASP A 454 8.44 29.34 -22.39
N SER A 455 8.37 30.61 -22.00
CA SER A 455 7.55 31.64 -22.65
C SER A 455 8.30 32.97 -22.71
N TYR A 456 8.47 33.52 -23.91
CA TYR A 456 9.20 34.77 -24.13
C TYR A 456 8.37 35.75 -24.96
N SER A 457 8.04 36.90 -24.36
CA SER A 457 7.19 37.94 -24.95
C SER A 457 8.02 39.14 -25.42
N ALA A 458 7.53 39.83 -26.45
CA ALA A 458 8.16 41.00 -27.00
C ALA A 458 7.94 42.24 -26.12
N VAL A 459 9.02 42.98 -25.87
CA VAL A 459 8.96 44.32 -25.28
C VAL A 459 8.94 45.35 -26.39
N TRP A 460 7.91 46.18 -26.42
CA TRP A 460 7.66 47.15 -27.49
C TRP A 460 8.43 48.46 -27.31
N SER A 461 8.92 49.03 -28.43
CA SER A 461 9.52 50.35 -28.51
C SER A 461 8.50 51.48 -28.25
N THR A 462 8.99 52.70 -28.04
CA THR A 462 8.15 53.88 -27.79
C THR A 462 7.22 54.25 -28.95
N ASP A 463 7.57 53.90 -30.19
CA ASP A 463 6.71 54.05 -31.36
C ASP A 463 5.71 52.89 -31.54
N GLY A 464 5.82 51.84 -30.71
CA GLY A 464 4.99 50.63 -30.74
C GLY A 464 5.21 49.73 -31.96
N MET A 465 6.14 50.05 -32.86
CA MET A 465 6.31 49.33 -34.13
C MET A 465 7.39 48.25 -34.08
N THR A 466 8.24 48.26 -33.05
CA THR A 466 9.32 47.29 -32.87
C THR A 466 9.17 46.54 -31.55
N GLY A 467 8.98 45.23 -31.59
CA GLY A 467 9.01 44.34 -30.43
C GLY A 467 10.38 43.68 -30.29
N THR A 468 10.93 43.57 -29.08
CA THR A 468 12.19 42.84 -28.81
C THR A 468 11.95 41.72 -27.81
N ILE A 469 12.22 40.48 -28.22
CA ILE A 469 12.18 39.29 -27.35
C ILE A 469 13.59 39.04 -26.84
N THR A 470 13.77 38.93 -25.52
CA THR A 470 15.06 38.58 -24.90
C THR A 470 15.08 37.09 -24.57
N LEU A 471 16.10 36.38 -25.04
CA LEU A 471 16.25 34.93 -24.94
C LEU A 471 17.58 34.55 -24.25
N PRO A 472 17.61 33.48 -23.44
CA PRO A 472 18.86 32.92 -22.92
C PRO A 472 19.84 32.55 -24.04
N PHE A 473 21.14 32.69 -23.78
CA PHE A 473 22.19 32.42 -24.78
C PHE A 473 22.12 31.01 -25.37
N LYS A 474 21.79 29.98 -24.56
CA LYS A 474 21.61 28.59 -25.00
C LYS A 474 20.61 28.39 -26.15
N LEU A 475 19.70 29.35 -26.37
CA LEU A 475 18.70 29.28 -27.46
C LEU A 475 19.19 29.90 -28.78
N LYS A 476 20.46 30.34 -28.86
CA LYS A 476 21.05 31.00 -30.04
C LYS A 476 21.37 30.02 -31.16
N SER A 477 20.39 29.25 -31.62
CA SER A 477 20.44 28.43 -32.84
C SER A 477 19.04 28.18 -33.41
N ASP A 478 18.93 28.01 -34.73
CA ASP A 478 17.64 27.66 -35.37
C ASP A 478 17.08 26.33 -34.83
N ALA A 479 17.97 25.37 -34.53
CA ALA A 479 17.58 24.07 -33.98
C ALA A 479 16.94 24.20 -32.58
N ALA A 480 17.49 25.08 -31.73
CA ALA A 480 16.94 25.31 -30.39
C ALA A 480 15.55 25.97 -30.43
N LEU A 481 15.29 26.81 -31.44
CA LEU A 481 14.04 27.55 -31.59
C LEU A 481 12.98 26.84 -32.44
N ALA A 482 13.33 25.83 -33.23
CA ALA A 482 12.48 25.22 -34.25
C ALA A 482 11.05 24.87 -33.76
N ASP A 483 10.94 24.29 -32.56
CA ASP A 483 9.68 23.83 -31.98
C ASP A 483 8.93 24.87 -31.15
N PHE A 484 9.43 26.10 -31.03
CA PHE A 484 8.67 27.15 -30.37
C PHE A 484 7.43 27.51 -31.18
N VAL A 485 6.29 27.65 -30.52
CA VAL A 485 5.01 28.06 -31.13
C VAL A 485 4.85 29.57 -31.00
N ILE A 486 4.41 30.21 -32.09
CA ILE A 486 4.22 31.66 -32.17
C ILE A 486 2.79 32.03 -31.74
N TYR A 487 2.70 33.08 -30.95
CA TYR A 487 1.47 33.74 -30.54
C TYR A 487 1.57 35.24 -30.90
N ALA A 488 0.68 35.72 -31.76
CA ALA A 488 0.57 37.12 -32.15
C ALA A 488 -0.84 37.64 -31.85
N THR A 489 -0.95 38.76 -31.13
CA THR A 489 -2.23 39.32 -30.69
C THR A 489 -2.49 40.64 -31.42
N PRO A 490 -3.22 40.63 -32.55
CA PRO A 490 -3.58 41.85 -33.26
C PRO A 490 -4.77 42.57 -32.59
N SER A 491 -5.09 43.77 -33.04
CA SER A 491 -6.34 44.46 -32.72
C SER A 491 -7.56 43.66 -33.20
N ALA A 492 -8.72 43.93 -32.58
CA ALA A 492 -9.97 43.23 -32.86
C ALA A 492 -10.34 43.24 -34.36
N GLY A 493 -10.61 42.06 -34.92
CA GLY A 493 -10.97 41.88 -36.34
C GLY A 493 -9.80 41.91 -37.32
N ALA A 494 -8.57 42.12 -36.85
CA ALA A 494 -7.37 42.10 -37.68
C ALA A 494 -6.71 40.72 -37.68
N SER A 495 -6.02 40.41 -38.79
CA SER A 495 -5.26 39.17 -38.98
C SER A 495 -3.75 39.43 -39.04
N VAL A 496 -2.95 38.40 -38.77
CA VAL A 496 -1.48 38.49 -38.77
C VAL A 496 -0.88 37.54 -39.80
N THR A 497 0.06 38.05 -40.59
CA THR A 497 0.86 37.24 -41.51
C THR A 497 2.36 37.53 -41.36
N MET A 498 3.18 36.51 -41.61
CA MET A 498 4.64 36.59 -41.69
C MET A 498 5.12 35.97 -43.00
N ILE A 499 6.41 36.12 -43.32
CA ILE A 499 7.02 35.47 -44.48
C ILE A 499 7.14 33.96 -44.18
N ASP A 500 6.78 33.10 -45.15
CA ASP A 500 6.92 31.66 -45.01
C ASP A 500 8.40 31.20 -44.95
N SER A 501 8.66 29.98 -44.47
CA SER A 501 10.02 29.44 -44.35
C SER A 501 10.78 29.38 -45.69
N ALA A 502 10.06 29.29 -46.81
CA ALA A 502 10.64 29.31 -48.17
C ALA A 502 11.08 30.72 -48.62
N GLY A 503 10.59 31.78 -47.98
CA GLY A 503 10.92 33.17 -48.27
C GLY A 503 10.27 33.74 -49.54
N SER A 504 9.30 33.03 -50.13
CA SER A 504 8.67 33.39 -51.41
C SER A 504 7.20 33.79 -51.28
N GLY A 505 6.57 33.56 -50.12
CA GLY A 505 5.18 33.90 -49.84
C GLY A 505 4.95 34.37 -48.40
N THR A 506 3.68 34.48 -48.05
CA THR A 506 3.23 34.85 -46.69
C THR A 506 2.46 33.70 -46.06
N LYS A 507 2.74 33.41 -44.80
CA LYS A 507 1.99 32.47 -43.97
C LYS A 507 1.17 33.21 -42.93
N ALA A 508 -0.09 32.83 -42.79
CA ALA A 508 -0.94 33.31 -41.71
C ALA A 508 -0.44 32.75 -40.37
N ILE A 509 -0.48 33.57 -39.33
CA ILE A 509 -0.14 33.13 -37.98
C ILE A 509 -1.40 32.60 -37.31
N GLU A 510 -1.44 31.28 -37.12
CA GLU A 510 -2.43 30.60 -36.31
C GLU A 510 -1.86 30.40 -34.90
N ASN A 511 -2.34 31.20 -33.94
CA ASN A 511 -1.90 31.14 -32.55
C ASN A 511 -2.08 29.72 -31.99
N GLY A 512 -1.05 29.21 -31.32
CA GLY A 512 -1.04 27.86 -30.77
C GLY A 512 -0.72 26.74 -31.78
N LYS A 513 -0.60 27.06 -33.08
CA LYS A 513 -0.30 26.06 -34.12
C LYS A 513 0.96 26.38 -34.93
N THR A 514 1.16 27.63 -35.29
CA THR A 514 2.27 28.01 -36.18
C THR A 514 3.60 27.92 -35.42
N LYS A 515 4.45 26.97 -35.80
CA LYS A 515 5.81 26.83 -35.25
C LYS A 515 6.77 27.84 -35.84
N TYR A 516 7.82 28.16 -35.09
CA TYR A 516 8.94 28.98 -35.51
C TYR A 516 9.57 28.45 -36.80
N SER A 517 9.76 27.13 -36.93
CA SER A 517 10.34 26.50 -38.12
C SER A 517 9.53 26.67 -39.42
N GLU A 518 8.24 27.03 -39.32
CA GLU A 518 7.34 27.13 -40.48
C GLU A 518 7.32 28.53 -41.12
N VAL A 519 7.85 29.51 -40.41
CA VAL A 519 7.94 30.89 -40.86
C VAL A 519 9.41 31.27 -40.97
N LYS A 520 9.74 32.11 -41.94
CA LYS A 520 11.06 32.76 -41.95
C LYS A 520 10.99 33.96 -41.03
N ALA A 521 10.69 33.70 -39.76
CA ALA A 521 10.46 34.75 -38.79
C ALA A 521 11.72 35.58 -38.57
N PHE A 522 12.91 35.00 -38.71
CA PHE A 522 14.16 35.72 -38.49
C PHE A 522 15.24 35.17 -39.43
N VAL A 523 15.96 36.05 -40.13
CA VAL A 523 17.28 35.67 -40.65
C VAL A 523 18.22 35.79 -39.45
N ILE A 524 18.75 34.69 -38.90
CA ILE A 524 19.61 34.69 -37.70
C ILE A 524 20.75 35.71 -37.80
N ASN A 525 21.30 35.93 -39.00
CA ASN A 525 22.39 36.89 -39.20
C ASN A 525 21.94 38.37 -39.19
N GLN A 526 20.64 38.66 -39.13
CA GLN A 526 20.06 40.02 -39.10
C GLN A 526 19.19 40.32 -37.85
N ASN A 527 18.89 39.32 -37.00
CA ASN A 527 18.15 39.44 -35.72
C ASN A 527 16.77 40.13 -35.80
N GLN A 528 16.09 40.14 -36.96
CA GLN A 528 14.81 40.83 -37.14
C GLN A 528 13.86 40.08 -38.08
N GLY A 529 12.56 40.20 -37.80
CA GLY A 529 11.44 39.60 -38.51
C GLY A 529 10.35 40.62 -38.79
N LEU A 530 9.68 40.52 -39.95
CA LEU A 530 8.56 41.38 -40.30
C LEU A 530 7.23 40.66 -40.05
N VAL A 531 6.37 41.32 -39.27
CA VAL A 531 5.01 40.87 -38.98
C VAL A 531 4.03 41.87 -39.60
N THR A 532 3.11 41.40 -40.43
CA THR A 532 2.11 42.27 -41.06
C THR A 532 0.75 42.05 -40.40
N VAL A 533 0.16 43.13 -39.88
CA VAL A 533 -1.22 43.16 -39.38
C VAL A 533 -2.13 43.72 -40.46
N ILE A 534 -3.24 43.04 -40.75
CA ILE A 534 -4.23 43.39 -41.76
C ILE A 534 -5.56 43.61 -41.05
N ALA A 535 -6.06 44.85 -41.01
CA ALA A 535 -7.35 45.21 -40.42
C ALA A 535 -8.55 44.72 -41.27
N ASP A 536 -9.75 44.79 -40.70
CA ASP A 536 -11.02 44.43 -41.33
C ASP A 536 -11.40 45.32 -42.53
N ASP A 537 -10.83 46.52 -42.64
CA ASP A 537 -10.92 47.38 -43.82
C ASP A 537 -9.84 47.10 -44.89
N ASN A 538 -9.05 46.03 -44.71
CA ASN A 538 -7.88 45.63 -45.50
C ASN A 538 -6.67 46.58 -45.41
N SER A 539 -6.70 47.59 -44.54
CA SER A 539 -5.53 48.41 -44.29
C SER A 539 -4.44 47.60 -43.56
N LYS A 540 -3.17 47.87 -43.88
CA LYS A 540 -2.02 47.10 -43.37
C LYS A 540 -1.07 47.96 -42.55
N SER A 541 -0.45 47.33 -41.55
CA SER A 541 0.69 47.84 -40.79
C SER A 541 1.74 46.74 -40.69
N THR A 542 3.02 47.12 -40.74
CA THR A 542 4.14 46.18 -40.59
C THR A 542 4.93 46.51 -39.33
N TYR A 543 5.16 45.49 -38.53
CA TYR A 543 5.90 45.51 -37.28
C TYR A 543 7.23 44.78 -37.44
N THR A 544 8.23 45.20 -36.68
CA THR A 544 9.53 44.53 -36.60
C THR A 544 9.62 43.76 -35.29
N ILE A 545 9.82 42.46 -35.32
CA ILE A 545 10.17 41.67 -34.12
C ILE A 545 11.67 41.42 -34.13
N LYS A 546 12.37 41.73 -33.05
CA LYS A 546 13.80 41.49 -32.87
C LYS A 546 14.02 40.38 -31.86
N LEU A 547 14.94 39.48 -32.16
CA LEU A 547 15.47 38.55 -31.16
C LEU A 547 16.76 39.11 -30.59
N ARG A 548 16.81 39.26 -29.27
CA ARG A 548 18.01 39.58 -28.52
C ARG A 548 18.36 38.37 -27.69
N PHE A 549 19.58 37.87 -27.83
CA PHE A 549 20.11 36.86 -26.93
C PHE A 549 20.87 37.55 -25.79
N GLU A 550 20.77 36.99 -24.60
CA GLU A 550 21.64 37.33 -23.48
C GLU A 550 23.10 37.10 -23.88
N ASP A 551 24.01 37.85 -23.27
CA ASP A 551 25.44 37.63 -23.47
C ASP A 551 25.83 36.27 -22.85
N PRO A 552 26.68 35.46 -23.52
CA PRO A 552 27.11 34.19 -22.95
C PRO A 552 27.89 34.41 -21.67
N ARG A 553 27.71 33.50 -20.71
CA ARG A 553 28.51 33.51 -19.48
C ARG A 553 29.94 33.10 -19.81
N GLN A 554 30.89 33.95 -19.40
CA GLN A 554 32.31 33.83 -19.78
C GLN A 554 33.16 33.09 -18.74
N GLU A 555 32.59 32.76 -17.58
CA GLU A 555 33.34 32.06 -16.54
C GLU A 555 33.51 30.57 -16.84
N SER A 556 34.72 30.06 -16.62
CA SER A 556 35.10 28.68 -16.91
C SER A 556 35.78 28.01 -15.70
N LYS A 557 35.28 28.25 -14.49
CA LYS A 557 35.90 27.73 -13.26
C LYS A 557 35.28 26.42 -12.78
N LEU A 558 36.11 25.54 -12.25
CA LEU A 558 35.69 24.47 -11.34
C LEU A 558 35.59 25.04 -9.92
N LEU A 559 34.40 24.96 -9.33
CA LEU A 559 34.09 25.50 -8.00
C LEU A 559 34.16 24.44 -6.90
N GLY A 560 33.98 23.17 -7.24
CA GLY A 560 34.07 22.06 -6.30
C GLY A 560 33.82 20.73 -6.98
N ALA A 561 34.30 19.65 -6.36
CA ALA A 561 34.05 18.29 -6.80
C ALA A 561 34.03 17.34 -5.60
N GLU A 562 33.41 16.19 -5.76
CA GLU A 562 33.53 15.02 -4.90
C GLU A 562 33.59 13.78 -5.79
N ALA A 563 34.29 12.73 -5.37
CA ALA A 563 34.41 11.51 -6.15
C ALA A 563 34.08 10.26 -5.32
N VAL A 564 33.76 9.16 -6.00
CA VAL A 564 33.42 7.85 -5.42
C VAL A 564 34.04 6.73 -6.25
N ASN A 565 34.16 5.53 -5.69
CA ASN A 565 34.78 4.38 -6.39
C ASN A 565 33.82 3.57 -7.29
N THR A 566 32.53 3.88 -7.28
CA THR A 566 31.52 3.17 -8.07
C THR A 566 30.56 4.13 -8.76
N ALA A 567 30.13 3.77 -9.97
CA ALA A 567 29.04 4.45 -10.68
C ALA A 567 27.66 3.97 -10.19
N GLU A 568 27.60 2.91 -9.38
CA GLU A 568 26.37 2.37 -8.82
C GLU A 568 25.99 3.14 -7.56
N VAL A 569 25.12 4.15 -7.72
CA VAL A 569 24.68 5.03 -6.64
C VAL A 569 24.25 4.30 -5.36
N PRO A 570 23.49 3.17 -5.40
CA PRO A 570 23.10 2.44 -4.18
C PRO A 570 24.28 1.81 -3.42
N ASN A 571 25.41 1.61 -4.08
CA ASN A 571 26.62 1.02 -3.50
C ASN A 571 27.62 2.08 -3.03
N ILE A 572 27.31 3.37 -3.18
CA ILE A 572 28.12 4.45 -2.63
C ILE A 572 28.00 4.43 -1.10
N THR A 573 29.14 4.26 -0.43
CA THR A 573 29.24 4.34 1.03
C THR A 573 30.14 5.51 1.43
N ALA A 574 30.07 5.91 2.70
CA ALA A 574 30.95 6.94 3.24
C ALA A 574 32.44 6.54 3.18
N ASP A 575 32.73 5.25 3.33
CA ASP A 575 34.08 4.68 3.29
C ASP A 575 34.74 4.84 1.92
N TRP A 576 33.93 4.76 0.87
CA TRP A 576 34.34 4.85 -0.53
C TRP A 576 33.98 6.19 -1.22
N THR A 577 33.69 7.22 -0.42
CA THR A 577 33.59 8.60 -0.91
C THR A 577 34.92 9.32 -0.73
N PHE A 578 35.52 9.72 -1.85
CA PHE A 578 36.81 10.40 -1.90
C PHE A 578 36.65 11.90 -1.68
N LYS A 579 37.49 12.46 -0.81
CA LYS A 579 37.59 13.92 -0.69
C LYS A 579 38.30 14.45 -1.93
N ALA A 580 37.69 15.41 -2.62
CA ALA A 580 38.34 16.11 -3.72
C ALA A 580 38.63 17.57 -3.33
N ALA A 581 39.85 18.02 -3.58
CA ALA A 581 40.29 19.37 -3.26
C ALA A 581 40.84 20.09 -4.50
N VAL A 582 40.25 21.24 -4.83
CA VAL A 582 40.75 22.12 -5.90
C VAL A 582 41.81 23.05 -5.30
N LYS A 583 43.06 22.96 -5.76
CA LYS A 583 44.18 23.74 -5.20
C LYS A 583 45.29 23.98 -6.21
N GLU A 584 46.10 25.02 -5.99
CA GLU A 584 47.33 25.22 -6.74
C GLU A 584 48.37 24.15 -6.37
N VAL A 585 48.99 23.55 -7.37
CA VAL A 585 50.00 22.50 -7.23
C VAL A 585 51.27 22.88 -7.98
N THR A 586 52.43 22.53 -7.42
CA THR A 586 53.72 22.69 -8.09
C THR A 586 53.99 21.46 -8.97
N THR A 587 54.40 21.64 -10.21
CA THR A 587 54.70 20.55 -11.14
C THR A 587 56.14 20.05 -10.99
N SER A 588 56.46 18.93 -11.63
CA SER A 588 57.83 18.37 -11.69
C SER A 588 58.85 19.33 -12.33
N THR A 589 58.40 20.30 -13.12
CA THR A 589 59.21 21.35 -13.76
C THR A 589 59.25 22.67 -12.98
N ASP A 590 58.76 22.69 -11.72
CA ASP A 590 58.68 23.87 -10.86
C ASP A 590 57.74 24.99 -11.36
N THR A 591 56.75 24.64 -12.19
CA THR A 591 55.64 25.54 -12.56
C THR A 591 54.45 25.38 -11.62
N LYS A 592 53.53 26.35 -11.62
CA LYS A 592 52.31 26.34 -10.81
C LYS A 592 51.10 26.08 -11.69
N GLU A 593 50.32 25.07 -11.35
CA GLU A 593 49.11 24.67 -12.09
C GLU A 593 47.93 24.49 -11.13
N GLN A 594 46.70 24.45 -11.66
CA GLN A 594 45.52 24.10 -10.87
C GLN A 594 45.34 22.58 -10.84
N GLY A 595 45.16 22.02 -9.65
CA GLY A 595 45.00 20.59 -9.43
C GLY A 595 43.68 20.24 -8.75
N VAL A 596 43.18 19.04 -9.04
CA VAL A 596 42.08 18.38 -8.31
C VAL A 596 42.65 17.15 -7.64
N GLU A 597 42.96 17.27 -6.35
CA GLU A 597 43.48 16.14 -5.56
C GLU A 597 42.33 15.26 -5.10
N LEU A 598 42.29 14.02 -5.59
CA LEU A 598 41.43 12.96 -5.08
C LEU A 598 42.15 12.24 -3.94
N THR A 599 41.70 12.47 -2.70
CA THR A 599 42.21 11.73 -1.55
C THR A 599 41.49 10.39 -1.46
N ILE A 600 42.18 9.33 -1.87
CA ILE A 600 41.66 7.96 -1.88
C ILE A 600 42.10 7.20 -0.61
N PRO A 601 41.31 6.26 -0.07
CA PRO A 601 41.74 5.35 0.99
C PRO A 601 43.09 4.68 0.69
N ASP A 602 43.87 4.38 1.73
CA ASP A 602 45.18 3.73 1.57
C ASP A 602 45.03 2.32 0.97
N SER A 603 43.94 1.64 1.32
CA SER A 603 43.56 0.30 0.86
C SER A 603 43.04 0.25 -0.60
N THR A 604 42.77 1.40 -1.23
CA THR A 604 42.25 1.46 -2.61
C THR A 604 43.18 0.73 -3.60
N ALA A 605 42.62 -0.19 -4.38
CA ALA A 605 43.36 -0.94 -5.38
C ALA A 605 43.65 -0.08 -6.62
N VAL A 606 44.86 -0.22 -7.19
CA VAL A 606 45.32 0.55 -8.37
C VAL A 606 44.74 0.08 -9.71
N THR A 607 43.54 -0.49 -9.67
CA THR A 607 42.76 -0.97 -10.83
C THR A 607 41.31 -0.51 -10.78
N GLU A 608 40.90 0.16 -9.71
CA GLU A 608 39.55 0.70 -9.56
C GLU A 608 39.35 1.97 -10.38
N ASN A 609 38.09 2.34 -10.60
CA ASN A 609 37.71 3.61 -11.22
C ASN A 609 37.20 4.58 -10.16
N ALA A 610 37.47 5.87 -10.36
CA ALA A 610 36.82 6.95 -9.65
C ALA A 610 35.79 7.64 -10.54
N TYR A 611 34.67 8.05 -9.97
CA TYR A 611 33.60 8.78 -10.67
C TYR A 611 33.32 10.06 -9.90
N PHE A 612 33.07 11.18 -10.59
CA PHE A 612 32.63 12.39 -9.90
C PHE A 612 31.21 12.20 -9.39
N LYS A 613 31.03 12.18 -8.07
CA LYS A 613 29.72 12.22 -7.43
C LYS A 613 29.11 13.60 -7.56
N THR A 614 29.93 14.64 -7.40
CA THR A 614 29.53 16.03 -7.64
C THR A 614 30.61 16.72 -8.47
N LEU A 615 30.17 17.61 -9.37
CA LEU A 615 31.05 18.43 -10.20
C LEU A 615 30.40 19.81 -10.35
N THR A 616 30.86 20.78 -9.56
CA THR A 616 30.28 22.11 -9.50
C THR A 616 31.10 23.06 -10.36
N LEU A 617 30.51 23.54 -11.46
CA LEU A 617 31.15 24.44 -12.42
C LEU A 617 30.56 25.86 -12.33
N SER A 618 31.26 26.86 -12.88
CA SER A 618 30.67 28.17 -13.14
C SER A 618 29.38 28.03 -13.97
N PRO A 619 28.35 28.87 -13.74
CA PRO A 619 27.06 28.69 -14.40
C PRO A 619 27.16 28.70 -15.92
N GLY A 620 26.68 27.65 -16.59
CA GLY A 620 26.72 27.49 -18.05
C GLY A 620 28.02 26.90 -18.60
N ALA A 621 29.05 26.73 -17.77
CA ALA A 621 30.29 26.06 -18.17
C ALA A 621 30.09 24.53 -18.25
N LYS A 622 30.89 23.89 -19.11
CA LYS A 622 30.97 22.43 -19.23
C LYS A 622 32.40 21.94 -19.01
N ALA A 623 32.55 20.69 -18.57
CA ALA A 623 33.85 20.10 -18.31
C ALA A 623 34.13 18.93 -19.25
N TYR A 624 35.38 18.78 -19.66
CA TYR A 624 35.79 17.80 -20.66
C TYR A 624 37.11 17.12 -20.30
N PHE A 625 37.20 15.81 -20.61
CA PHE A 625 38.45 15.07 -20.63
C PHE A 625 38.96 14.90 -22.05
N VAL A 626 40.29 14.83 -22.19
CA VAL A 626 40.97 14.37 -23.41
C VAL A 626 41.56 13.01 -23.12
N ASN A 627 41.14 11.99 -23.87
CA ASN A 627 41.66 10.64 -23.69
C ASN A 627 43.07 10.51 -24.28
N ALA A 628 43.99 9.92 -23.51
CA ALA A 628 45.37 9.72 -23.95
C ALA A 628 45.39 8.75 -25.15
N GLY A 629 45.71 9.27 -26.34
CA GLY A 629 45.78 8.50 -27.59
C GLY A 629 44.51 8.52 -28.44
N ASP A 630 43.45 9.20 -28.00
CA ASP A 630 42.21 9.37 -28.75
C ASP A 630 42.04 10.84 -29.18
N THR A 631 41.48 11.07 -30.36
CA THR A 631 41.25 12.43 -30.90
C THR A 631 39.89 12.99 -30.50
N ALA A 632 39.17 12.28 -29.62
CA ALA A 632 37.85 12.62 -29.13
C ALA A 632 37.90 13.32 -27.76
N VAL A 633 37.16 14.43 -27.65
CA VAL A 633 36.86 15.10 -26.38
C VAL A 633 35.60 14.47 -25.78
N GLU A 634 35.63 14.13 -24.48
CA GLU A 634 34.47 13.56 -23.78
C GLU A 634 33.97 14.51 -22.69
N GLU A 635 32.65 14.79 -22.67
CA GLU A 635 32.02 15.59 -21.61
C GLU A 635 32.04 14.83 -20.28
N VAL A 636 32.55 15.47 -19.24
CA VAL A 636 32.61 14.93 -17.88
C VAL A 636 31.36 15.33 -17.12
N LYS A 637 30.62 14.32 -16.66
CA LYS A 637 29.38 14.51 -15.91
C LYS A 637 29.53 13.95 -14.50
N ALA A 638 28.95 14.63 -13.54
CA ALA A 638 28.74 14.07 -12.21
C ALA A 638 27.65 12.99 -12.27
N LEU A 639 27.72 12.01 -11.38
CA LEU A 639 26.69 11.00 -11.20
C LEU A 639 25.36 11.69 -10.88
N ASP A 640 24.37 11.49 -11.75
CA ASP A 640 23.02 11.98 -11.52
C ASP A 640 22.10 10.79 -11.19
N PRO A 641 21.68 10.63 -9.92
CA PRO A 641 20.85 9.50 -9.50
C PRO A 641 19.52 9.42 -10.27
N ASP A 642 19.05 10.53 -10.86
CA ASP A 642 17.78 10.59 -11.56
C ASP A 642 17.86 10.07 -12.99
N ILE A 643 19.06 10.11 -13.60
CA ILE A 643 19.27 9.71 -15.00
C ILE A 643 20.47 8.76 -15.19
N ILE A 644 21.07 8.22 -14.12
CA ILE A 644 22.32 7.45 -14.21
C ILE A 644 22.24 6.26 -15.19
N SER A 645 21.06 5.67 -15.38
CA SER A 645 20.84 4.59 -16.36
C SER A 645 20.84 5.06 -17.83
N GLN A 646 20.61 6.34 -18.08
CA GLN A 646 20.66 7.00 -19.39
C GLN A 646 21.94 7.83 -19.56
N GLN A 647 22.65 8.09 -18.46
CA GLN A 647 23.85 8.89 -18.42
C GLN A 647 25.07 8.01 -18.69
N THR A 648 25.75 8.26 -19.80
CA THR A 648 27.08 7.68 -20.01
C THR A 648 28.08 8.43 -19.13
N VAL A 649 28.45 7.84 -17.98
CA VAL A 649 29.49 8.38 -17.09
C VAL A 649 30.76 7.55 -17.24
N LYS A 650 31.87 8.22 -17.56
CA LYS A 650 33.18 7.58 -17.68
C LYS A 650 33.94 7.68 -16.36
N GLY A 651 34.50 6.55 -15.95
CA GLY A 651 35.35 6.46 -14.77
C GLY A 651 36.77 6.93 -15.07
N ILE A 652 37.43 7.48 -14.07
CA ILE A 652 38.85 7.79 -14.05
C ILE A 652 39.57 6.56 -13.49
N THR A 653 40.31 5.84 -14.32
CA THR A 653 41.06 4.67 -13.86
C THR A 653 42.20 5.08 -12.92
N LEU A 654 42.21 4.51 -11.71
CA LEU A 654 43.19 4.76 -10.67
C LEU A 654 44.44 3.89 -10.85
N ASP A 655 45.07 3.96 -12.03
CA ASP A 655 46.27 3.18 -12.30
C ASP A 655 47.51 3.66 -11.50
N ALA A 656 48.58 2.86 -11.53
CA ALA A 656 49.80 3.14 -10.78
C ALA A 656 50.46 4.48 -11.15
N ASN A 657 50.32 4.96 -12.39
CA ASN A 657 50.85 6.25 -12.81
C ASN A 657 49.97 7.36 -12.24
N PHE A 658 48.64 7.25 -12.33
CA PHE A 658 47.71 8.24 -11.81
C PHE A 658 47.80 8.44 -10.30
N VAL A 659 47.92 7.33 -9.53
CA VAL A 659 48.12 7.37 -8.07
C VAL A 659 49.54 7.83 -7.72
N GLY A 660 50.53 7.55 -8.59
CA GLY A 660 51.92 8.00 -8.45
C GLY A 660 52.19 9.41 -8.99
N ALA A 661 51.20 10.08 -9.60
CA ALA A 661 51.39 11.33 -10.33
C ALA A 661 51.90 12.46 -9.43
N PHE A 662 51.57 12.44 -8.13
CA PHE A 662 52.02 13.41 -7.15
C PHE A 662 53.04 12.81 -6.18
N ALA A 663 54.32 13.17 -6.36
CA ALA A 663 55.42 12.65 -5.55
C ALA A 663 56.42 13.75 -5.18
N GLY A 664 56.95 13.72 -3.95
CA GLY A 664 57.93 14.71 -3.49
C GLY A 664 57.42 16.16 -3.51
N ASN A 665 56.12 16.36 -3.26
CA ASN A 665 55.40 17.64 -3.37
C ASN A 665 55.39 18.24 -4.79
N LYS A 666 55.56 17.41 -5.82
CA LYS A 666 55.49 17.81 -7.22
C LYS A 666 54.54 16.91 -8.02
N LEU A 667 53.78 17.52 -8.93
CA LEU A 667 52.88 16.83 -9.86
C LEU A 667 53.55 16.55 -11.21
N THR A 668 53.52 15.31 -11.68
CA THR A 668 53.86 14.93 -13.06
C THR A 668 52.63 15.04 -13.93
N LEU A 669 52.56 16.06 -14.79
CA LEU A 669 51.37 16.34 -15.61
C LEU A 669 50.99 15.20 -16.57
N ALA A 670 51.98 14.46 -17.08
CA ALA A 670 51.75 13.34 -18.00
C ALA A 670 51.00 12.16 -17.34
N ASP A 671 51.09 12.04 -16.02
CA ASP A 671 50.44 10.99 -15.25
C ASP A 671 49.10 11.46 -14.63
N ALA A 672 48.80 12.76 -14.69
CA ALA A 672 47.53 13.34 -14.27
C ALA A 672 46.50 13.36 -15.42
N LYS A 673 45.22 13.55 -15.11
CA LYS A 673 44.16 13.74 -16.11
C LYS A 673 43.81 15.23 -16.24
N ALA A 674 43.92 15.77 -17.44
CA ALA A 674 43.56 17.16 -17.72
C ALA A 674 42.04 17.30 -17.88
N LEU A 675 41.40 18.04 -16.97
CA LEU A 675 39.99 18.41 -16.98
C LEU A 675 39.86 19.86 -17.48
N TYR A 676 39.33 20.03 -18.68
CA TYR A 676 39.12 21.34 -19.28
C TYR A 676 37.73 21.84 -18.96
N VAL A 677 37.62 22.96 -18.27
CA VAL A 677 36.35 23.64 -18.04
C VAL A 677 36.22 24.77 -19.05
N VAL A 678 35.16 24.75 -19.86
CA VAL A 678 34.93 25.66 -20.99
C VAL A 678 33.70 26.52 -20.71
N ASN A 679 33.79 27.83 -20.95
CA ASN A 679 32.68 28.75 -20.72
C ASN A 679 31.52 28.55 -21.71
N GLU A 680 30.34 29.09 -21.40
CA GLU A 680 29.10 28.93 -22.18
C GLU A 680 29.23 29.45 -23.63
N LYS A 681 30.11 30.44 -23.87
CA LYS A 681 30.37 31.01 -25.20
C LYS A 681 30.98 29.97 -26.14
N GLU A 682 31.86 29.12 -25.61
CA GLU A 682 32.70 28.20 -26.39
C GLU A 682 32.33 26.71 -26.17
N THR A 683 31.22 26.40 -25.49
CA THR A 683 30.80 24.99 -25.33
C THR A 683 30.44 24.33 -26.66
N GLY A 684 29.84 25.08 -27.60
CA GLY A 684 29.49 24.57 -28.93
C GLY A 684 30.68 24.43 -29.88
N THR A 685 31.76 25.21 -29.64
CA THR A 685 33.03 25.02 -30.34
C THR A 685 33.75 23.80 -29.78
N ALA A 686 33.71 23.55 -28.46
CA ALA A 686 34.23 22.34 -27.83
C ALA A 686 33.54 21.04 -28.30
N GLU A 687 32.22 21.05 -28.49
CA GLU A 687 31.46 19.91 -29.04
C GLU A 687 31.79 19.60 -30.51
N ALA A 688 32.33 20.56 -31.27
CA ALA A 688 32.72 20.42 -32.67
C ALA A 688 34.21 20.01 -32.85
N ILE A 689 34.96 19.93 -31.76
CA ILE A 689 36.38 19.55 -31.77
C ILE A 689 36.49 18.08 -32.19
N SER A 690 36.99 17.84 -33.41
CA SER A 690 37.32 16.51 -33.90
C SER A 690 38.74 16.51 -34.51
N ALA A 691 39.39 15.35 -34.43
CA ALA A 691 40.72 15.00 -34.94
C ALA A 691 41.95 15.64 -34.25
N ASP A 692 41.91 16.89 -33.76
CA ASP A 692 43.04 17.54 -33.03
C ASP A 692 42.56 18.18 -31.71
N ALA A 693 42.04 17.34 -30.82
CA ALA A 693 41.30 17.77 -29.65
C ALA A 693 42.06 18.59 -28.60
N THR A 694 43.32 18.23 -28.38
CA THR A 694 44.16 18.86 -27.37
C THR A 694 44.54 20.29 -27.75
N ASP A 695 44.84 20.53 -29.03
CA ASP A 695 45.29 21.84 -29.50
C ASP A 695 44.14 22.85 -29.45
N ALA A 696 42.93 22.45 -29.86
CA ALA A 696 41.75 23.31 -29.81
C ALA A 696 41.34 23.70 -28.37
N LEU A 697 41.42 22.77 -27.41
CA LEU A 697 41.16 23.10 -26.00
C LEU A 697 42.28 23.95 -25.39
N THR A 698 43.53 23.77 -25.84
CA THR A 698 44.67 24.59 -25.40
C THR A 698 44.57 26.01 -25.94
N ASP A 699 44.16 26.19 -27.20
CA ASP A 699 43.88 27.51 -27.79
C ASP A 699 42.79 28.26 -27.01
N LEU A 700 41.75 27.55 -26.52
CA LEU A 700 40.72 28.14 -25.66
C LEU A 700 41.26 28.54 -24.28
N VAL A 701 42.21 27.78 -23.73
CA VAL A 701 42.91 28.14 -22.49
C VAL A 701 43.76 29.40 -22.70
N ASP A 702 44.52 29.47 -23.79
CA ASP A 702 45.34 30.63 -24.15
C ASP A 702 44.50 31.88 -24.43
N ALA A 703 43.30 31.70 -24.99
CA ALA A 703 42.32 32.77 -25.19
C ALA A 703 41.60 33.21 -23.90
N GLY A 704 41.72 32.45 -22.81
CA GLY A 704 41.04 32.70 -21.53
C GLY A 704 39.57 32.26 -21.50
N ASP A 705 39.11 31.54 -22.51
CA ASP A 705 37.74 31.01 -22.61
C ASP A 705 37.59 29.63 -21.91
N ALA A 706 38.70 28.97 -21.57
CA ALA A 706 38.75 27.73 -20.79
C ALA A 706 39.80 27.78 -19.67
N HIS A 707 39.64 26.94 -18.65
CA HIS A 707 40.66 26.67 -17.64
C HIS A 707 40.93 25.16 -17.55
N VAL A 708 42.21 24.79 -17.45
CA VAL A 708 42.63 23.40 -17.24
C VAL A 708 42.87 23.11 -15.76
N TYR A 709 42.35 21.98 -15.29
CA TYR A 709 42.56 21.45 -13.95
C TYR A 709 43.15 20.03 -14.06
N TYR A 710 44.27 19.77 -13.40
CA TYR A 710 44.90 18.45 -13.43
C TYR A 710 44.38 17.59 -12.28
N VAL A 711 43.58 16.58 -12.60
CA VAL A 711 43.07 15.60 -11.63
C VAL A 711 44.15 14.56 -11.35
N TYR A 712 44.41 14.28 -10.07
CA TYR A 712 45.36 13.26 -9.62
C TYR A 712 44.87 12.63 -8.31
N ALA A 713 45.36 11.44 -7.99
CA ALA A 713 45.05 10.79 -6.73
C ALA A 713 46.23 10.87 -5.75
N VAL A 714 45.91 10.96 -4.45
CA VAL A 714 46.86 10.80 -3.35
C VAL A 714 46.24 9.85 -2.35
N LYS A 715 47.01 8.84 -1.90
CA LYS A 715 46.58 7.98 -0.80
C LYS A 715 46.52 8.78 0.50
N ALA A 716 45.37 8.74 1.17
CA ALA A 716 45.26 9.21 2.53
C ALA A 716 46.18 8.37 3.44
N PRO A 717 46.65 8.93 4.57
CA PRO A 717 47.23 8.11 5.62
C PRO A 717 46.23 7.02 6.02
N ALA A 718 46.69 5.77 6.12
CA ALA A 718 45.84 4.65 6.54
C ALA A 718 45.10 4.98 7.84
N GLU A 719 43.79 4.72 7.84
CA GLU A 719 42.95 4.89 9.02
C GLU A 719 43.44 4.01 10.18
N LYS A 720 43.42 4.57 11.40
CA LYS A 720 43.89 3.91 12.62
C LYS A 720 42.76 3.55 13.58
N GLY A 721 41.52 3.66 13.13
CA GLY A 721 40.35 3.34 13.95
C GLY A 721 40.26 1.84 14.21
N THR A 722 40.23 1.45 15.48
CA THR A 722 40.16 0.05 15.93
C THR A 722 38.89 -0.26 16.72
N LYS A 723 37.88 0.62 16.65
CA LYS A 723 36.67 0.49 17.47
C LYS A 723 35.66 -0.44 16.81
N LEU A 724 35.16 -1.42 17.58
CA LEU A 724 33.88 -2.07 17.33
C LEU A 724 32.78 -1.13 17.83
N LEU A 725 32.15 -0.42 16.89
CA LEU A 725 31.17 0.64 17.16
C LEU A 725 29.82 0.05 17.58
N SER A 726 29.42 -1.09 17.02
CA SER A 726 28.21 -1.81 17.42
C SER A 726 28.33 -3.32 17.19
N LEU A 727 27.62 -4.07 18.02
CA LEU A 727 27.32 -5.49 17.85
C LEU A 727 25.89 -5.71 18.40
N THR A 728 24.94 -6.05 17.54
CA THR A 728 23.51 -6.16 17.87
C THR A 728 22.90 -7.39 17.23
N SER A 729 21.73 -7.82 17.72
CA SER A 729 20.86 -8.76 17.03
C SER A 729 19.53 -8.05 16.82
N ASP A 730 19.38 -7.42 15.65
CA ASP A 730 18.20 -6.60 15.35
C ASP A 730 17.08 -7.44 14.71
N SER A 731 17.45 -8.53 14.03
CA SER A 731 16.52 -9.46 13.37
C SER A 731 15.89 -10.47 14.33
N ASP A 732 16.60 -10.89 15.39
CA ASP A 732 16.09 -11.84 16.39
C ASP A 732 16.00 -11.23 17.79
N LYS A 733 14.77 -10.94 18.23
CA LYS A 733 14.48 -10.34 19.54
C LYS A 733 14.75 -11.28 20.73
N ASN A 734 14.90 -12.58 20.50
CA ASN A 734 15.20 -13.55 21.56
C ASN A 734 16.70 -13.63 21.85
N VAL A 735 17.55 -13.18 20.92
CA VAL A 735 18.99 -13.06 21.11
C VAL A 735 19.30 -11.67 21.64
N THR A 736 20.11 -11.60 22.69
CA THR A 736 20.49 -10.32 23.29
C THR A 736 22.00 -10.16 23.31
N VAL A 737 22.48 -8.95 23.04
CA VAL A 737 23.90 -8.61 23.13
C VAL A 737 24.08 -7.56 24.22
N ALA A 738 24.84 -7.91 25.26
CA ALA A 738 25.18 -7.00 26.35
C ALA A 738 26.66 -6.66 26.31
N LYS A 739 27.00 -5.36 26.36
CA LYS A 739 28.39 -4.90 26.45
C LYS A 739 28.73 -4.49 27.89
N LYS A 740 29.84 -5.00 28.42
CA LYS A 740 30.42 -4.57 29.69
C LYS A 740 31.94 -4.40 29.55
N GLY A 741 32.39 -3.14 29.48
CA GLY A 741 33.77 -2.84 29.10
C GLY A 741 34.05 -3.35 27.68
N ASP A 742 35.14 -4.11 27.52
CA ASP A 742 35.54 -4.68 26.23
C ASP A 742 34.97 -6.09 26.01
N THR A 743 34.03 -6.53 26.86
CA THR A 743 33.37 -7.84 26.73
C THR A 743 31.96 -7.67 26.19
N TYR A 744 31.66 -8.34 25.07
CA TYR A 744 30.33 -8.55 24.56
C TYR A 744 29.83 -9.92 25.01
N THR A 745 28.65 -9.97 25.60
CA THR A 745 27.97 -11.20 25.98
C THR A 745 26.76 -11.39 25.09
N ILE A 746 26.80 -12.37 24.19
CA ILE A 746 25.65 -12.82 23.43
C ILE A 746 24.91 -13.83 24.29
N THR A 747 23.62 -13.61 24.52
CA THR A 747 22.77 -14.57 25.21
C THR A 747 21.72 -15.08 24.24
N VAL A 748 21.76 -16.37 23.96
CA VAL A 748 20.80 -17.07 23.09
C VAL A 748 19.79 -17.86 23.93
N PRO A 749 18.58 -18.13 23.42
CA PRO A 749 17.66 -19.08 24.05
C PRO A 749 18.25 -20.49 24.17
N ASN A 750 17.70 -21.29 25.07
CA ASN A 750 18.20 -22.65 25.27
C ASN A 750 17.93 -23.54 24.06
N SER A 751 16.79 -23.34 23.39
CA SER A 751 16.41 -24.07 22.19
C SER A 751 17.34 -23.83 20.99
N TYR A 752 18.26 -22.85 21.05
CA TYR A 752 19.19 -22.55 19.96
C TYR A 752 20.50 -23.34 20.10
N SER A 753 20.69 -24.07 21.20
CA SER A 753 21.99 -24.64 21.60
C SER A 753 22.42 -25.92 20.87
N ASP A 754 21.59 -26.47 19.99
CA ASP A 754 21.79 -27.73 19.29
C ASP A 754 22.27 -27.58 17.83
N GLY A 755 22.57 -26.35 17.41
CA GLY A 755 23.03 -26.01 16.06
C GLY A 755 21.93 -25.98 15.01
N SER A 756 20.66 -26.19 15.37
CA SER A 756 19.54 -26.25 14.41
C SER A 756 18.96 -24.88 14.05
N THR A 757 19.15 -23.88 14.91
CA THR A 757 18.54 -22.55 14.77
C THR A 757 19.62 -21.50 14.51
N ALA A 758 19.55 -20.87 13.33
CA ALA A 758 20.42 -19.75 12.97
C ALA A 758 19.84 -18.42 13.48
N PHE A 759 20.73 -17.46 13.76
CA PHE A 759 20.37 -16.10 14.14
C PHE A 759 21.36 -15.07 13.59
N GLY A 760 20.85 -13.86 13.33
CA GLY A 760 21.63 -12.77 12.76
C GLY A 760 22.31 -11.88 13.80
N LEU A 761 23.56 -11.51 13.53
CA LEU A 761 24.29 -10.47 14.24
C LEU A 761 24.73 -9.36 13.27
N ASN A 762 24.45 -8.12 13.64
CA ASN A 762 24.91 -6.93 12.95
C ASN A 762 26.12 -6.37 13.67
N PHE A 763 27.13 -5.95 12.90
CA PHE A 763 28.31 -5.29 13.44
C PHE A 763 28.64 -4.05 12.62
N SER A 764 29.20 -3.05 13.29
CA SER A 764 29.81 -1.89 12.63
C SER A 764 31.14 -1.61 13.28
N VAL A 765 32.18 -1.45 12.49
CA VAL A 765 33.54 -1.12 12.95
C VAL A 765 33.93 0.29 12.54
N SER A 766 35.08 0.74 13.01
CA SER A 766 35.66 2.01 12.56
C SER A 766 35.81 2.02 11.04
N ARG A 767 35.74 3.22 10.45
CA ARG A 767 35.88 3.46 9.01
C ARG A 767 37.05 2.66 8.42
N LEU A 768 36.80 1.87 7.37
CA LEU A 768 37.79 1.03 6.67
C LEU A 768 38.51 -0.02 7.53
N ALA A 769 38.08 -0.25 8.78
CA ALA A 769 38.59 -1.35 9.59
C ALA A 769 37.92 -2.67 9.21
N THR A 770 38.58 -3.77 9.49
CA THR A 770 38.04 -5.12 9.33
C THR A 770 37.76 -5.75 10.70
N LEU A 771 36.82 -6.70 10.73
CA LEU A 771 36.48 -7.47 11.94
C LEU A 771 36.77 -8.94 11.68
N ALA A 772 37.55 -9.57 12.56
CA ALA A 772 37.82 -11.00 12.51
C ALA A 772 37.53 -11.66 13.87
N ALA A 773 37.20 -12.94 13.84
CA ALA A 773 37.25 -13.79 15.02
C ALA A 773 38.63 -14.46 15.11
N ASP A 774 39.25 -14.43 16.28
CA ASP A 774 40.48 -15.17 16.52
C ASP A 774 40.12 -16.62 16.87
N ASP A 775 40.09 -17.51 15.87
CA ASP A 775 40.10 -18.95 16.10
C ASP A 775 41.49 -19.34 16.68
N PRO A 776 41.57 -20.01 17.85
CA PRO A 776 42.83 -20.56 18.38
C PRO A 776 43.54 -21.53 17.41
N ALA A 777 42.82 -22.11 16.45
CA ALA A 777 43.30 -23.00 15.39
C ALA A 777 43.41 -22.35 13.99
N LYS A 778 42.78 -21.19 13.73
CA LYS A 778 42.79 -20.44 12.46
C LYS A 778 42.56 -18.92 12.63
N ALA A 779 43.50 -18.21 13.23
CA ALA A 779 43.47 -16.74 13.23
C ALA A 779 43.30 -16.18 11.80
N GLY A 780 42.30 -15.32 11.57
CA GLY A 780 42.22 -14.48 10.37
C GLY A 780 40.96 -14.56 9.50
N THR A 781 39.89 -15.28 9.86
CA THR A 781 38.65 -15.23 9.07
C THR A 781 37.88 -13.93 9.33
N LEU A 782 37.60 -13.17 8.26
CA LEU A 782 36.88 -11.91 8.31
C LEU A 782 35.37 -12.15 8.49
N LEU A 783 34.81 -11.63 9.58
CA LEU A 783 33.37 -11.66 9.84
C LEU A 783 32.60 -10.72 8.89
N THR A 784 33.24 -9.65 8.42
CA THR A 784 32.65 -8.73 7.43
C THR A 784 32.45 -9.36 6.05
N ASP A 785 33.22 -10.40 5.73
CA ASP A 785 33.10 -11.16 4.48
C ASP A 785 32.13 -12.34 4.62
N TRP A 786 31.66 -12.62 5.84
CA TRP A 786 30.53 -13.51 6.11
C TRP A 786 29.24 -12.75 5.78
N GLU A 787 29.12 -12.38 4.51
CA GLU A 787 27.87 -11.97 3.93
C GLU A 787 26.88 -13.11 4.08
N SER A 788 25.60 -12.76 4.32
CA SER A 788 24.48 -13.64 4.05
C SER A 788 24.73 -14.34 2.72
N ASP A 789 24.72 -15.65 2.72
CA ASP A 789 24.76 -16.61 1.63
C ASP A 789 23.61 -16.43 0.60
N GLY A 790 23.29 -15.17 0.22
CA GLY A 790 22.19 -14.81 -0.67
C GLY A 790 21.87 -13.32 -0.85
N GLY A 791 22.74 -12.37 -0.46
CA GLY A 791 22.57 -10.95 -0.83
C GLY A 791 21.38 -10.23 -0.17
N LYS A 792 20.99 -10.61 1.04
CA LYS A 792 19.94 -9.91 1.81
C LYS A 792 20.56 -8.93 2.82
N LYS A 793 20.84 -7.70 2.38
CA LYS A 793 21.18 -6.58 3.29
C LYS A 793 20.00 -6.34 4.24
N GLY A 794 20.15 -6.69 5.52
CA GLY A 794 19.18 -6.40 6.59
C GLY A 794 19.03 -7.48 7.68
N GLU A 795 19.36 -8.74 7.40
CA GLU A 795 19.19 -9.84 8.36
C GLU A 795 20.39 -10.03 9.31
N GLY A 796 21.52 -9.37 9.02
CA GLY A 796 22.80 -9.55 9.70
C GLY A 796 23.54 -10.82 9.26
N THR A 797 24.81 -10.93 9.63
CA THR A 797 25.60 -12.16 9.42
C THR A 797 25.01 -13.27 10.28
N GLN A 798 24.75 -14.43 9.67
CA GLN A 798 24.08 -15.55 10.32
C GLN A 798 25.07 -16.45 11.07
N PHE A 799 24.68 -16.87 12.28
CA PHE A 799 25.45 -17.75 13.15
C PHE A 799 24.54 -18.83 13.74
N VAL A 800 25.15 -19.94 14.19
CA VAL A 800 24.46 -20.99 14.97
C VAL A 800 25.18 -21.22 16.30
N MET A 801 24.45 -21.78 17.27
CA MET A 801 25.01 -22.21 18.55
C MET A 801 25.02 -23.73 18.64
N ASP A 802 26.19 -24.34 18.73
CA ASP A 802 26.34 -25.79 18.80
C ASP A 802 27.33 -26.16 19.90
N SER A 803 26.92 -27.07 20.79
CA SER A 803 27.78 -27.61 21.85
C SER A 803 28.39 -26.54 22.77
N GLY A 804 27.69 -25.40 22.92
CA GLY A 804 28.14 -24.25 23.73
C GLY A 804 29.01 -23.25 22.98
N GLU A 805 29.29 -23.48 21.70
CA GLU A 805 30.12 -22.64 20.84
C GLU A 805 29.28 -21.88 19.82
N LEU A 806 29.65 -20.63 19.56
CA LEU A 806 29.16 -19.86 18.42
C LEU A 806 29.95 -20.24 17.18
N LYS A 807 29.24 -20.50 16.10
CA LYS A 807 29.80 -20.91 14.81
C LYS A 807 29.14 -20.17 13.67
N ASP A 808 29.78 -20.19 12.51
CA ASP A 808 29.19 -19.68 11.27
C ASP A 808 27.91 -20.45 10.91
N ASN A 809 27.08 -19.88 10.03
CA ASN A 809 25.79 -20.48 9.63
C ASN A 809 25.91 -21.92 9.11
N SER A 810 27.05 -22.28 8.48
CA SER A 810 27.27 -23.62 7.95
C SER A 810 27.69 -24.65 9.01
N ASN A 811 27.84 -24.22 10.28
CA ASN A 811 28.38 -25.02 11.37
C ASN A 811 29.76 -25.63 11.03
N SER A 812 30.57 -24.93 10.25
CA SER A 812 31.89 -25.36 9.77
C SER A 812 33.04 -24.62 10.44
N GLU A 813 32.84 -23.37 10.85
CA GLU A 813 33.86 -22.51 11.45
C GLU A 813 33.44 -22.07 12.85
N THR A 814 34.32 -22.30 13.83
CA THR A 814 34.08 -21.94 15.22
C THR A 814 34.57 -20.53 15.50
N VAL A 815 33.70 -19.71 16.09
CA VAL A 815 33.96 -18.31 16.49
C VAL A 815 34.37 -18.22 17.96
N THR A 816 33.88 -19.13 18.80
CA THR A 816 34.20 -19.19 20.23
C THR A 816 34.53 -20.62 20.65
N ASP A 817 35.54 -20.79 21.50
CA ASP A 817 35.92 -22.05 22.15
C ASP A 817 35.37 -22.07 23.59
N ASP A 818 34.61 -23.11 23.95
CA ASP A 818 33.91 -23.21 25.25
C ASP A 818 33.09 -21.95 25.61
N GLY A 819 32.40 -21.38 24.59
CA GLY A 819 31.57 -20.19 24.72
C GLY A 819 32.35 -18.89 24.94
N ALA A 820 33.67 -18.88 24.79
CA ALA A 820 34.49 -17.68 24.83
C ALA A 820 35.31 -17.51 23.55
N GLY A 821 35.36 -16.29 23.02
CA GLY A 821 36.14 -15.96 21.84
C GLY A 821 36.71 -14.55 21.94
N LEU A 822 37.43 -14.18 20.89
CA LEU A 822 38.02 -12.86 20.78
C LEU A 822 37.70 -12.30 19.39
N LEU A 823 37.10 -11.12 19.36
CA LEU A 823 36.86 -10.35 18.15
C LEU A 823 37.95 -9.31 18.02
N THR A 824 38.72 -9.34 16.94
CA THR A 824 39.80 -8.40 16.69
C THR A 824 39.41 -7.47 15.56
N VAL A 825 39.34 -6.17 15.89
CA VAL A 825 39.20 -5.10 14.90
C VAL A 825 40.58 -4.68 14.46
N THR A 826 40.85 -4.79 13.17
CA THR A 826 42.11 -4.36 12.57
C THR A 826 41.85 -3.12 11.74
N ALA A 827 42.57 -2.03 12.04
CA ALA A 827 42.44 -0.81 11.25
C ALA A 827 42.97 -1.00 9.83
N GLU A 828 42.68 -0.05 8.93
CA GLU A 828 43.14 -0.06 7.54
C GLU A 828 44.68 -0.22 7.42
N ASP A 829 45.43 0.31 8.38
CA ASP A 829 46.90 0.21 8.41
C ASP A 829 47.45 -1.23 8.62
N GLY A 830 46.56 -2.20 8.88
CA GLY A 830 46.89 -3.62 9.07
C GLY A 830 47.70 -3.94 10.32
N THR A 831 48.02 -2.95 11.17
CA THR A 831 48.91 -3.12 12.33
C THR A 831 48.28 -2.67 13.64
N SER A 832 47.46 -1.63 13.60
CA SER A 832 46.66 -1.15 14.71
C SER A 832 45.49 -2.11 14.91
N THR A 833 45.46 -2.78 16.06
CA THR A 833 44.43 -3.75 16.42
C THR A 833 43.86 -3.46 17.79
N GLU A 834 42.59 -3.77 17.99
CA GLU A 834 41.96 -3.79 19.31
C GLU A 834 41.02 -4.99 19.40
N SER A 835 41.13 -5.72 20.50
CA SER A 835 40.41 -6.97 20.68
C SER A 835 39.31 -6.83 21.73
N TYR A 836 38.16 -7.41 21.44
CA TYR A 836 36.97 -7.43 22.26
C TYR A 836 36.66 -8.88 22.64
N LYS A 837 36.47 -9.14 23.92
CA LYS A 837 36.10 -10.48 24.38
C LYS A 837 34.68 -10.77 23.95
N LEU A 838 34.47 -11.91 23.32
CA LEU A 838 33.15 -12.44 23.05
C LEU A 838 32.86 -13.55 24.06
N VAL A 839 31.71 -13.47 24.71
CA VAL A 839 31.21 -14.55 25.55
C VAL A 839 29.83 -14.88 25.05
N VAL A 840 29.55 -16.17 24.92
CA VAL A 840 28.24 -16.64 24.47
C VAL A 840 27.65 -17.48 25.58
N LYS A 841 26.39 -17.21 25.88
CA LYS A 841 25.65 -17.85 26.96
C LYS A 841 24.37 -18.41 26.41
N VAL A 842 24.12 -19.66 26.78
CA VAL A 842 22.80 -20.26 26.63
C VAL A 842 21.98 -19.85 27.85
N ALA A 843 20.82 -19.24 27.61
CA ALA A 843 19.89 -18.89 28.68
C ALA A 843 19.36 -20.14 29.39
N GLU A 844 18.97 -19.99 30.65
CA GLU A 844 18.16 -21.00 31.33
C GLU A 844 16.84 -21.18 30.58
N LYS A 845 16.35 -22.43 30.51
CA LYS A 845 15.09 -22.73 29.83
C LYS A 845 13.94 -21.93 30.44
N GLU A 846 13.17 -21.25 29.59
CA GLU A 846 11.97 -20.54 30.00
C GLU A 846 10.90 -21.54 30.47
N LYS A 847 10.32 -21.27 31.65
CA LYS A 847 9.35 -22.16 32.32
C LYS A 847 7.90 -21.77 32.06
N GLY A 848 7.68 -20.61 31.45
CA GLY A 848 6.36 -20.09 31.14
C GLY A 848 5.70 -20.88 30.02
N ALA A 849 4.39 -21.10 30.14
CA ALA A 849 3.57 -21.77 29.14
C ALA A 849 2.17 -21.14 29.04
N ALA A 850 2.02 -19.87 29.40
CA ALA A 850 0.75 -19.17 29.37
C ALA A 850 0.56 -18.41 28.06
N ILE A 851 -0.69 -18.33 27.58
CA ILE A 851 -1.07 -17.36 26.55
C ILE A 851 -1.22 -15.99 27.22
N LYS A 852 -0.52 -14.98 26.70
CA LYS A 852 -0.59 -13.58 27.16
C LYS A 852 -1.70 -12.82 26.47
N SER A 853 -1.85 -13.02 25.17
CA SER A 853 -2.95 -12.46 24.39
C SER A 853 -3.27 -13.37 23.22
N LEU A 854 -4.54 -13.35 22.83
CA LEU A 854 -5.01 -13.92 21.58
C LEU A 854 -5.93 -12.88 20.93
N LYS A 855 -5.70 -12.59 19.66
CA LYS A 855 -6.53 -11.67 18.87
C LYS A 855 -6.92 -12.29 17.54
N VAL A 856 -8.01 -11.78 16.99
CA VAL A 856 -8.44 -11.99 15.61
C VAL A 856 -8.73 -10.62 15.02
N GLY A 857 -7.93 -10.18 14.05
CA GLY A 857 -7.92 -8.80 13.59
C GLY A 857 -7.78 -7.82 14.76
N ASN A 858 -8.74 -6.90 14.89
CA ASN A 858 -8.78 -5.92 15.99
C ASN A 858 -9.47 -6.45 17.27
N THR A 859 -10.03 -7.67 17.24
CA THR A 859 -10.81 -8.21 18.37
C THR A 859 -9.92 -9.03 19.29
N ALA A 860 -9.77 -8.59 20.54
CA ALA A 860 -9.04 -9.31 21.57
C ALA A 860 -9.92 -10.34 22.28
N ALA A 861 -9.40 -11.55 22.48
CA ALA A 861 -10.06 -12.58 23.28
C ALA A 861 -9.85 -12.35 24.78
N THR A 862 -10.82 -12.77 25.58
CA THR A 862 -10.72 -12.77 27.05
C THR A 862 -10.26 -14.14 27.55
N ILE A 863 -9.15 -14.17 28.29
CA ILE A 863 -8.59 -15.40 28.85
C ILE A 863 -9.13 -15.61 30.26
N SER A 864 -9.88 -16.69 30.47
CA SER A 864 -10.48 -17.07 31.76
C SER A 864 -10.04 -18.48 32.17
N GLY A 865 -8.91 -18.56 32.88
CA GLY A 865 -8.33 -19.84 33.27
C GLY A 865 -7.82 -20.64 32.08
N LYS A 866 -8.44 -21.79 31.79
CA LYS A 866 -8.14 -22.64 30.62
C LYS A 866 -9.10 -22.43 29.45
N THR A 867 -10.08 -21.53 29.58
CA THR A 867 -10.99 -21.19 28.50
C THR A 867 -10.65 -19.80 27.97
N ILE A 868 -10.51 -19.68 26.65
CA ILE A 868 -10.31 -18.41 25.97
C ILE A 868 -11.63 -18.10 25.27
N ASN A 869 -12.28 -17.00 25.66
CA ASN A 869 -13.54 -16.59 25.09
C ASN A 869 -13.27 -15.48 24.08
N LEU A 870 -13.56 -15.74 22.81
CA LEU A 870 -13.45 -14.80 21.72
C LEU A 870 -14.86 -14.42 21.26
N THR A 871 -15.23 -13.15 21.38
CA THR A 871 -16.51 -12.64 20.89
C THR A 871 -16.24 -11.79 19.66
N LEU A 872 -16.49 -12.34 18.47
CA LEU A 872 -16.30 -11.66 17.19
C LEU A 872 -17.56 -10.88 16.82
N PRO A 873 -17.48 -9.79 16.03
CA PRO A 873 -18.67 -9.10 15.55
C PRO A 873 -19.65 -10.01 14.80
N PHE A 874 -20.93 -9.66 14.81
CA PHE A 874 -21.95 -10.38 14.05
C PHE A 874 -21.59 -10.41 12.56
N GLY A 875 -21.80 -11.55 11.89
CA GLY A 875 -21.44 -11.72 10.47
C GLY A 875 -19.95 -12.02 10.20
N THR A 876 -19.10 -12.07 11.23
CA THR A 876 -17.68 -12.44 11.05
C THR A 876 -17.55 -13.87 10.55
N GLU A 877 -16.82 -14.05 9.46
CA GLU A 877 -16.43 -15.37 8.95
C GLU A 877 -15.55 -16.09 9.98
N LEU A 878 -16.00 -17.26 10.44
CA LEU A 878 -15.29 -18.05 11.45
C LEU A 878 -14.24 -19.00 10.86
N TYR A 879 -14.18 -19.09 9.53
CA TYR A 879 -13.12 -19.78 8.79
C TYR A 879 -13.06 -19.19 7.38
N PRO A 880 -11.87 -18.89 6.85
CA PRO A 880 -10.55 -18.92 7.48
C PRO A 880 -10.32 -17.75 8.47
N VAL A 881 -9.77 -18.04 9.65
CA VAL A 881 -9.38 -16.98 10.60
C VAL A 881 -7.92 -17.09 10.99
N LYS A 882 -7.17 -15.99 10.91
CA LYS A 882 -5.81 -15.90 11.46
C LYS A 882 -5.88 -15.53 12.93
N LEU A 883 -5.14 -16.28 13.74
CA LEU A 883 -4.99 -16.03 15.16
C LEU A 883 -3.67 -15.31 15.38
N ASP A 884 -3.70 -14.16 16.04
CA ASP A 884 -2.50 -13.53 16.59
C ASP A 884 -2.37 -13.95 18.05
N ILE A 885 -1.49 -14.92 18.30
CA ILE A 885 -1.24 -15.48 19.63
C ILE A 885 0.12 -14.98 20.12
N THR A 886 0.11 -14.32 21.26
CA THR A 886 1.31 -14.05 22.06
C THR A 886 1.31 -14.98 23.26
N ALA A 887 2.32 -15.85 23.35
CA ALA A 887 2.55 -16.74 24.49
C ALA A 887 3.69 -16.24 25.39
N ASP A 888 3.95 -16.95 26.49
CA ASP A 888 5.19 -16.81 27.24
C ASP A 888 6.40 -16.99 26.32
N LYS A 889 7.49 -16.27 26.64
CA LYS A 889 8.73 -16.28 25.85
C LYS A 889 9.23 -17.72 25.65
N MET A 890 9.64 -18.05 24.43
CA MET A 890 10.10 -19.39 23.99
C MET A 890 9.09 -20.53 24.13
N ALA A 891 7.84 -20.28 24.52
CA ALA A 891 6.86 -21.35 24.63
C ALA A 891 6.40 -21.84 23.24
N ALA A 892 6.42 -23.15 23.02
CA ALA A 892 5.91 -23.77 21.82
C ALA A 892 4.38 -23.79 21.86
N VAL A 893 3.73 -23.28 20.82
CA VAL A 893 2.27 -23.26 20.69
C VAL A 893 1.85 -24.25 19.62
N GLU A 894 0.87 -25.08 19.93
CA GLU A 894 0.22 -26.02 19.01
C GLU A 894 -1.29 -25.75 19.02
N ILE A 895 -1.93 -25.77 17.86
CA ILE A 895 -3.38 -25.69 17.72
C ILE A 895 -3.88 -27.01 17.13
N ASN A 896 -4.78 -27.69 17.86
CA ASN A 896 -5.27 -29.03 17.54
C ASN A 896 -4.15 -30.06 17.27
N GLY A 897 -3.01 -29.91 17.96
CA GLY A 897 -1.84 -30.79 17.83
C GLY A 897 -0.89 -30.44 16.68
N VAL A 898 -1.14 -29.35 15.93
CA VAL A 898 -0.26 -28.86 14.86
C VAL A 898 0.48 -27.61 15.35
N PRO A 899 1.80 -27.45 15.12
CA PRO A 899 2.53 -26.23 15.48
C PRO A 899 1.86 -24.98 14.94
N TYR A 900 1.70 -23.98 15.81
CA TYR A 900 1.12 -22.70 15.47
C TYR A 900 2.04 -21.93 14.50
N ASN A 901 1.43 -21.40 13.46
CA ASN A 901 2.01 -20.39 12.58
C ASN A 901 0.99 -19.26 12.44
N SER A 902 1.43 -18.00 12.60
CA SER A 902 0.57 -16.82 12.51
C SER A 902 -0.04 -16.63 11.12
N THR A 903 0.54 -17.22 10.08
CA THR A 903 0.02 -17.16 8.71
C THR A 903 -1.01 -18.26 8.40
N ASN A 904 -1.14 -19.28 9.26
CA ASN A 904 -2.09 -20.36 9.05
C ASN A 904 -3.54 -19.89 9.31
N ASN A 905 -4.48 -20.48 8.56
CA ASN A 905 -5.91 -20.28 8.75
C ASN A 905 -6.47 -21.32 9.73
N TYR A 906 -7.25 -20.85 10.70
CA TYR A 906 -7.88 -21.68 11.73
C TYR A 906 -9.40 -21.61 11.63
N ASN A 907 -10.07 -22.73 11.95
CA ASN A 907 -11.53 -22.84 11.92
C ASN A 907 -12.11 -22.62 13.32
N LEU A 908 -12.85 -21.53 13.48
CA LEU A 908 -13.50 -21.13 14.72
C LEU A 908 -14.99 -21.52 14.80
N ASN A 909 -15.51 -22.27 13.81
CA ASN A 909 -16.85 -22.87 13.87
C ASN A 909 -16.95 -23.99 14.92
N SER A 910 -15.81 -24.44 15.44
CA SER A 910 -15.72 -25.40 16.54
C SER A 910 -14.66 -24.93 17.53
N ASP A 911 -14.79 -25.37 18.79
CA ASP A 911 -13.79 -25.12 19.81
C ASP A 911 -12.40 -25.59 19.35
N LEU A 912 -11.39 -24.70 19.43
CA LEU A 912 -10.01 -25.05 19.15
C LEU A 912 -9.26 -25.39 20.43
N THR A 913 -8.41 -26.41 20.37
CA THR A 913 -7.51 -26.75 21.47
C THR A 913 -6.15 -26.11 21.23
N ILE A 914 -5.74 -25.20 22.10
CA ILE A 914 -4.43 -24.54 22.03
C ILE A 914 -3.55 -25.11 23.14
N LYS A 915 -2.53 -25.87 22.77
CA LYS A 915 -1.55 -26.42 23.70
C LYS A 915 -0.30 -25.55 23.68
N VAL A 916 0.05 -25.01 24.84
CA VAL A 916 1.27 -24.23 25.03
C VAL A 916 2.21 -25.04 25.93
N THR A 917 3.41 -25.27 25.46
CA THR A 917 4.46 -26.04 26.14
C THR A 917 5.63 -25.12 26.41
N SER A 918 6.09 -25.05 27.66
CA SER A 918 7.29 -24.28 28.02
C SER A 918 8.53 -24.81 27.30
N GLU A 919 9.56 -23.98 27.15
CA GLU A 919 10.83 -24.36 26.51
C GLU A 919 11.50 -25.55 27.24
N ASP A 920 11.35 -25.63 28.57
CA ASP A 920 11.81 -26.77 29.38
C ASP A 920 10.97 -28.03 29.27
N GLN A 921 9.85 -27.97 28.55
CA GLN A 921 8.85 -29.02 28.39
C GLN A 921 8.19 -29.50 29.70
N ALA A 922 8.49 -28.86 30.84
CA ALA A 922 7.98 -29.26 32.14
C ALA A 922 6.55 -28.76 32.41
N THR A 923 6.17 -27.63 31.80
CA THR A 923 4.85 -27.03 31.95
C THR A 923 4.10 -27.10 30.64
N VAL A 924 2.93 -27.75 30.66
CA VAL A 924 2.01 -27.81 29.52
C VAL A 924 0.67 -27.26 29.95
N ASN A 925 0.20 -26.24 29.24
CA ASN A 925 -1.11 -25.65 29.42
C ASN A 925 -1.94 -25.91 28.17
N VAL A 926 -3.09 -26.56 28.35
CA VAL A 926 -4.07 -26.75 27.28
C VAL A 926 -5.23 -25.79 27.51
N TYR A 927 -5.50 -24.97 26.50
CA TYR A 927 -6.59 -24.01 26.47
C TYR A 927 -7.66 -24.46 25.48
N THR A 928 -8.92 -24.17 25.77
CA THR A 928 -10.02 -24.29 24.82
C THR A 928 -10.44 -22.90 24.39
N LEU A 929 -10.24 -22.58 23.11
CA LEU A 929 -10.75 -21.37 22.49
C LEU A 929 -12.20 -21.59 22.09
N LYS A 930 -13.08 -20.78 22.65
CA LYS A 930 -14.51 -20.74 22.35
C LYS A 930 -14.83 -19.44 21.65
N THR A 931 -15.60 -19.55 20.56
CA THR A 931 -15.96 -18.41 19.73
C THR A 931 -17.46 -18.16 19.81
N LYS A 932 -17.86 -16.90 20.02
CA LYS A 932 -19.26 -16.43 19.94
C LYS A 932 -19.31 -15.25 18.96
N LEU A 933 -20.39 -15.13 18.19
CA LEU A 933 -20.67 -13.92 17.41
C LEU A 933 -21.43 -12.89 18.26
N GLY A 934 -21.16 -11.61 18.01
CA GLY A 934 -21.82 -10.48 18.63
C GLY A 934 -23.31 -10.44 18.28
N GLU A 935 -24.10 -9.78 19.11
CA GLU A 935 -25.53 -9.62 18.88
C GLU A 935 -25.78 -8.39 18.00
N ARG A 936 -26.64 -8.53 16.99
CA ARG A 936 -27.05 -7.45 16.07
C ARG A 936 -27.72 -6.31 16.85
N PHE A 937 -27.48 -5.04 16.46
CA PHE A 937 -28.27 -3.92 16.96
C PHE A 937 -29.74 -4.11 16.59
N SER A 938 -30.61 -4.16 17.59
CA SER A 938 -32.05 -4.44 17.49
C SER A 938 -32.82 -3.41 16.64
N ASP A 939 -32.29 -2.20 16.49
CA ASP A 939 -32.89 -1.08 15.75
C ASP A 939 -32.20 -0.78 14.42
N VAL A 940 -31.33 -1.70 13.94
CA VAL A 940 -30.69 -1.63 12.62
C VAL A 940 -31.22 -2.80 11.77
N PRO A 941 -32.28 -2.57 10.96
CA PRO A 941 -32.83 -3.58 10.06
C PRO A 941 -31.80 -4.09 9.04
N ALA A 942 -31.88 -5.36 8.66
CA ALA A 942 -30.98 -6.02 7.71
C ALA A 942 -30.95 -5.39 6.33
N ASP A 943 -32.07 -4.81 5.93
CA ASP A 943 -32.30 -4.22 4.62
C ASP A 943 -32.08 -2.70 4.60
N ALA A 944 -31.68 -2.10 5.72
CA ALA A 944 -31.40 -0.67 5.77
C ALA A 944 -30.10 -0.35 5.00
N TRP A 945 -30.13 0.67 4.14
CA TRP A 945 -28.97 1.09 3.34
C TRP A 945 -27.73 1.41 4.18
N PHE A 946 -27.93 1.82 5.45
CA PHE A 946 -26.86 2.16 6.38
C PHE A 946 -26.38 0.98 7.24
N ALA A 947 -27.09 -0.15 7.24
CA ALA A 947 -26.70 -1.33 8.02
C ALA A 947 -25.24 -1.76 7.79
N PRO A 948 -24.75 -1.93 6.54
CA PRO A 948 -23.35 -2.35 6.33
C PRO A 948 -22.32 -1.32 6.83
N TYR A 949 -22.65 -0.02 6.78
CA TYR A 949 -21.74 1.03 7.26
C TYR A 949 -21.73 1.14 8.78
N VAL A 950 -22.88 0.95 9.43
CA VAL A 950 -22.99 0.91 10.89
C VAL A 950 -22.24 -0.29 11.44
N GLU A 951 -22.35 -1.43 10.77
CA GLU A 951 -21.62 -2.66 11.11
C GLU A 951 -20.10 -2.46 10.95
N GLN A 952 -19.63 -1.96 9.80
CA GLN A 952 -18.19 -1.66 9.60
C GLN A 952 -17.64 -0.66 10.62
N ALA A 953 -18.40 0.38 10.96
CA ALA A 953 -17.97 1.35 11.95
C ALA A 953 -17.93 0.76 13.37
N PHE A 954 -18.81 -0.19 13.67
CA PHE A 954 -18.79 -0.94 14.93
C PHE A 954 -17.60 -1.90 14.98
N ASP A 955 -17.33 -2.61 13.89
CA ASP A 955 -16.19 -3.52 13.73
C ASP A 955 -14.84 -2.81 13.87
N ALA A 956 -14.75 -1.58 13.33
CA ALA A 956 -13.59 -0.71 13.48
C ALA A 956 -13.46 -0.09 14.88
N GLY A 957 -14.41 -0.35 15.80
CA GLY A 957 -14.42 0.22 17.14
C GLY A 957 -14.70 1.73 17.20
N ILE A 958 -15.14 2.32 16.08
CA ILE A 958 -15.43 3.76 15.96
C ILE A 958 -16.74 4.08 16.71
N VAL A 959 -17.75 3.23 16.55
CA VAL A 959 -19.05 3.32 17.24
C VAL A 959 -19.27 2.15 18.19
N LYS A 960 -20.03 2.36 19.28
CA LYS A 960 -20.36 1.31 20.28
C LYS A 960 -21.86 1.16 20.55
N GLY A 961 -22.71 1.90 19.83
CA GLY A 961 -24.14 2.01 20.10
C GLY A 961 -24.47 2.86 21.34
N ARG A 962 -25.74 2.91 21.72
CA ARG A 962 -26.30 3.68 22.85
C ARG A 962 -26.53 2.85 24.11
N GLY A 963 -26.21 1.55 24.07
CA GLY A 963 -26.57 0.57 25.12
C GLY A 963 -27.81 -0.26 24.75
N ASP A 964 -28.08 -1.33 25.52
CA ASP A 964 -29.24 -2.22 25.37
C ASP A 964 -29.47 -2.80 23.96
N GLY A 965 -28.40 -2.94 23.18
CA GLY A 965 -28.46 -3.44 21.80
C GLY A 965 -29.09 -2.45 20.81
N VAL A 966 -29.00 -1.13 21.05
CA VAL A 966 -29.55 -0.07 20.20
C VAL A 966 -28.42 0.82 19.65
N PHE A 967 -28.47 1.19 18.37
CA PHE A 967 -27.55 2.11 17.71
C PHE A 967 -28.07 3.56 17.66
N GLY A 968 -29.35 3.75 17.39
CA GLY A 968 -30.00 5.04 17.19
C GLY A 968 -29.69 5.68 15.83
N PRO A 969 -29.91 5.01 14.69
CA PRO A 969 -29.49 5.49 13.36
C PRO A 969 -30.19 6.79 12.91
N TYR A 970 -31.32 7.12 13.52
CA TYR A 970 -32.13 8.30 13.19
C TYR A 970 -32.01 9.42 14.25
N ASP A 971 -31.19 9.23 15.27
CA ASP A 971 -30.98 10.24 16.30
C ASP A 971 -30.00 11.33 15.83
N THR A 972 -30.12 12.53 16.39
CA THR A 972 -29.17 13.60 16.12
C THR A 972 -27.81 13.30 16.77
N ILE A 973 -26.74 13.38 15.98
CA ILE A 973 -25.36 13.30 16.48
C ILE A 973 -24.99 14.57 17.25
N THR A 974 -24.43 14.42 18.46
CA THR A 974 -23.92 15.56 19.22
C THR A 974 -22.48 15.89 18.81
N ARG A 975 -21.99 17.08 19.18
CA ARG A 975 -20.59 17.46 18.94
C ARG A 975 -19.62 16.58 19.72
N GLU A 976 -20.07 16.05 20.85
CA GLU A 976 -19.33 15.13 21.70
C GLU A 976 -19.19 13.76 21.02
N ASP A 977 -20.30 13.18 20.54
CA ASP A 977 -20.30 11.91 19.81
C ASP A 977 -19.32 11.96 18.62
N PHE A 978 -19.35 13.07 17.88
CA PHE A 978 -18.44 13.28 16.75
C PHE A 978 -16.97 13.34 17.18
N ALA A 979 -16.66 14.03 18.27
CA ALA A 979 -15.30 14.11 18.80
C ALA A 979 -14.80 12.72 19.25
N VAL A 980 -15.64 11.96 19.94
CA VAL A 980 -15.33 10.59 20.39
C VAL A 980 -15.09 9.65 19.22
N MET A 981 -15.95 9.69 18.18
CA MET A 981 -15.76 8.90 16.96
C MET A 981 -14.45 9.25 16.26
N THR A 982 -14.11 10.55 16.20
CA THR A 982 -12.86 11.01 15.57
C THR A 982 -11.62 10.53 16.33
N VAL A 983 -11.63 10.61 17.67
CA VAL A 983 -10.52 10.14 18.51
C VAL A 983 -10.30 8.62 18.36
N ARG A 984 -11.39 7.84 18.33
CA ARG A 984 -11.35 6.39 18.11
C ARG A 984 -10.85 6.03 16.72
N MET A 985 -11.31 6.75 15.69
CA MET A 985 -10.84 6.59 14.32
C MET A 985 -9.34 6.86 14.18
N LEU A 986 -8.78 7.78 14.96
CA LEU A 986 -7.34 8.09 14.97
C LEU A 986 -6.50 7.12 15.82
N GLY A 987 -7.12 6.15 16.52
CA GLY A 987 -6.41 5.17 17.34
C GLY A 987 -5.68 5.76 18.56
N VAL A 988 -6.10 6.94 19.04
CA VAL A 988 -5.47 7.63 20.17
C VAL A 988 -5.94 7.02 21.48
N GLU A 989 -5.02 6.53 22.31
CA GLU A 989 -5.32 6.05 23.67
C GLU A 989 -5.75 7.22 24.57
N VAL A 990 -6.94 7.10 25.17
CA VAL A 990 -7.47 8.08 26.12
C VAL A 990 -7.20 7.57 27.53
N ASP A 991 -6.48 8.34 28.34
CA ASP A 991 -6.24 8.01 29.75
C ASP A 991 -7.54 8.13 30.55
N GLU A 992 -8.08 6.99 30.99
CA GLU A 992 -9.32 6.91 31.79
C GLU A 992 -9.19 7.60 33.16
N ASN A 993 -7.98 7.97 33.58
CA ASN A 993 -7.71 8.65 34.86
C ASN A 993 -7.34 10.13 34.69
N ALA A 994 -7.49 10.70 33.49
CA ALA A 994 -7.18 12.10 33.24
C ALA A 994 -8.11 13.03 34.04
N THR A 995 -7.56 13.75 35.02
CA THR A 995 -8.31 14.79 35.75
C THR A 995 -8.57 16.00 34.86
N VAL A 996 -9.85 16.28 34.58
CA VAL A 996 -10.26 17.42 33.77
C VAL A 996 -10.26 18.70 34.64
N PRO A 997 -9.58 19.79 34.25
CA PRO A 997 -9.46 20.99 35.10
C PRO A 997 -10.66 21.95 35.01
N PHE A 998 -11.72 21.59 34.30
CA PHE A 998 -12.83 22.49 33.96
C PHE A 998 -14.00 22.34 34.94
N LYS A 999 -14.51 23.48 35.46
CA LYS A 999 -15.59 23.51 36.47
C LYS A 999 -16.95 23.05 35.95
N ASP A 1000 -17.12 23.08 34.64
CA ASP A 1000 -18.34 22.77 33.91
C ASP A 1000 -18.31 21.36 33.30
N GLU A 1001 -17.36 20.51 33.70
CA GLU A 1001 -17.30 19.09 33.33
C GLU A 1001 -18.66 18.39 33.51
N ALA A 1002 -19.36 18.63 34.63
CA ALA A 1002 -20.67 18.05 34.91
C ALA A 1002 -21.82 18.56 34.01
N SER A 1003 -21.54 19.47 33.08
CA SER A 1003 -22.49 19.97 32.07
C SER A 1003 -22.18 19.53 30.65
N VAL A 1004 -21.10 18.75 30.46
CA VAL A 1004 -20.82 17.94 29.28
C VAL A 1004 -21.47 16.57 29.51
N SER A 1005 -22.11 15.97 28.50
CA SER A 1005 -23.07 14.88 28.71
C SER A 1005 -22.42 13.55 29.09
#